data_AF-A0A518B5G0-F1
#
_entry.id   AF-A0A518B5G0-F1
#
_cell.length_a   1.000
_cell.length_b   1.000
_cell.length_c   1.000
_cell.angle_alpha   90.00
_cell.angle_beta   90.00
_cell.angle_gamma   90.00
#
_symmetry.space_group_name_H-M   'P 1'
#
loop_
_entity.id
_entity.type
_entity.pdbx_description
1 polymer ?
#
loop_
_entity_poly.entity_id
_entity_poly.type
_entity_poly.pdbx_seq_one_letter_code
_entity_poly.pdbx_strand_id
1 'polypeptide(L)'
;MKLFRMLSGRRPSFLLAVLLWLGSLCGPPVAFAAETQAPVVPGFERFYGPNASAPRDLVAGGKLLMSELNCSSCHQLDAAWLGPIPPKKAPILDAVGSRVKPEYLRNFLSNPHETKPGTTMPDMLSDEQDEARAEKVEALVHFLASTGATKEGSIDPQSIKRGSGVFHRVGCVACHGSRRTGAEKLANAVPLGDLDAKYTRDSLATFLDDPLKVRPSGRMPALGLNQRERNDLASYLVGESRVAPNTRYRLYEGNWPGLPDFTAIEPAKKGESRGFDLEVSSKPDHFAIQFEGFLPIREKGSYRFHLGSDDGSRLFIDGQIVIDNDGVHGFESKSKEIELDAGMHAIAVDYFERDGGAQLSVEYEGPGISRRPVDSALLMTRDSVPPEQAIAEAFKVDDTLVAKGRELFVSEGCASCHQMTINGERFKPKDGWTAIVDLSMRDACFIPSRDEVPYFPLSEAQQEAIGAAMADLKQNAEPQASPAGEKETIAQTMLVLNCYACHARDGKGGVQEPVNKFFATTQKEMGDEGRIPPPLDGVGDKLRPQWLQHVFAHGAKDRPYMRTMMPKFGQENVAKLTEAFAKADYVEPSAEPEIDVPDHRLKSVGRHMVGAKAFSCMKCHNFDPYKATGVQALDLTTMTKRLRKDWFRRYLREPNTFRPGTRMPTSWPKNGQSPLYLPDLETDCDKQILAVWSYLEDGKKAGVPYGLIPDPIVLKADKAPIIYRNFIDGAGARAIGVGYPEGANLAFDAEQMRLALIWHEDFIDASRHWSGRGQGYQRPEGVHLLSFPGSASFATLADEKAPWPNAPARELGIRFKGYKLDEAGRPTFLYRVDGVKVEDTPTPVAGDAEPSLRREFLLESSEPQNGLTFLAASGKTITKADDGTYLVDNAYRIKIEDASTRMRESDGRKQLLVPITWNGDKARFAIEYIW
;
A
#
# COMPACT_ATOMS: atom_id res chain seq x y z
N MET A 1 -72.69 5.18 -57.70
CA MET A 1 -71.75 6.05 -56.95
C MET A 1 -70.68 6.47 -57.95
N LYS A 2 -70.50 7.72 -58.41
CA LYS A 2 -70.59 9.07 -57.78
C LYS A 2 -69.60 9.20 -56.61
N LEU A 3 -68.66 10.16 -56.53
CA LEU A 3 -68.17 11.25 -57.42
C LEU A 3 -66.79 11.69 -56.81
N PHE A 4 -65.77 12.35 -57.37
CA PHE A 4 -65.30 12.85 -58.70
C PHE A 4 -63.72 12.93 -58.57
N ARG A 5 -62.77 13.20 -59.48
CA ARG A 5 -62.59 14.04 -60.71
C ARG A 5 -62.61 15.57 -60.43
N MET A 6 -61.77 16.43 -61.03
CA MET A 6 -60.60 16.28 -61.92
C MET A 6 -59.86 17.63 -62.12
N LEU A 7 -58.53 17.62 -62.43
CA LEU A 7 -57.74 18.64 -63.17
C LEU A 7 -57.70 20.09 -62.59
N SER A 8 -56.74 20.98 -62.86
CA SER A 8 -55.37 20.99 -63.46
C SER A 8 -54.73 22.34 -63.01
N GLY A 9 -53.43 22.63 -62.98
CA GLY A 9 -52.20 22.08 -63.54
C GLY A 9 -51.10 23.18 -63.46
N ARG A 10 -49.94 23.00 -64.10
CA ARG A 10 -48.79 23.95 -64.18
C ARG A 10 -48.01 24.30 -62.89
N ARG A 11 -46.75 23.83 -62.87
CA ARG A 11 -45.55 24.54 -62.34
C ARG A 11 -45.24 25.78 -63.23
N PRO A 12 -44.35 26.75 -62.87
CA PRO A 12 -43.23 26.73 -61.90
C PRO A 12 -43.52 27.63 -60.66
N SER A 13 -42.61 27.92 -59.71
CA SER A 13 -41.14 27.82 -59.65
C SER A 13 -40.59 27.36 -58.28
N PHE A 14 -39.28 27.08 -58.23
CA PHE A 14 -38.48 26.94 -57.00
C PHE A 14 -37.99 28.33 -56.53
N LEU A 15 -38.29 28.72 -55.29
CA LEU A 15 -37.42 29.48 -54.36
C LEU A 15 -38.19 29.97 -53.11
N LEU A 16 -38.46 29.08 -52.15
CA LEU A 16 -38.60 29.42 -50.72
C LEU A 16 -38.67 28.14 -49.86
N ALA A 17 -37.76 27.99 -48.89
CA ALA A 17 -37.86 27.02 -47.81
C ALA A 17 -36.97 27.45 -46.63
N VAL A 18 -37.42 27.21 -45.40
CA VAL A 18 -36.66 27.40 -44.14
C VAL A 18 -36.11 28.82 -43.90
N LEU A 19 -37.03 29.79 -43.72
CA LEU A 19 -36.71 31.06 -43.07
C LEU A 19 -37.82 31.48 -42.09
N LEU A 20 -38.06 30.65 -41.08
CA LEU A 20 -39.00 30.95 -39.97
C LEU A 20 -38.73 30.14 -38.68
N TRP A 21 -37.45 29.94 -38.32
CA TRP A 21 -37.08 29.34 -37.02
C TRP A 21 -35.70 29.83 -36.50
N LEU A 22 -35.51 31.16 -36.50
CA LEU A 22 -34.35 31.83 -35.88
C LEU A 22 -34.87 32.82 -34.84
N GLY A 23 -35.05 32.35 -33.59
CA GLY A 23 -35.66 33.16 -32.54
C GLY A 23 -35.77 32.55 -31.14
N SER A 24 -35.02 31.48 -30.82
CA SER A 24 -34.87 30.95 -29.44
C SER A 24 -33.73 29.92 -29.35
N LEU A 25 -32.48 30.37 -29.56
CA LEU A 25 -31.27 29.57 -29.31
C LEU A 25 -30.22 30.36 -28.51
N CYS A 26 -30.69 30.98 -27.42
CA CYS A 26 -29.89 31.35 -26.27
C CYS A 26 -30.64 30.85 -25.03
N GLY A 27 -30.45 29.58 -24.68
CA GLY A 27 -30.71 29.16 -23.31
C GLY A 27 -29.76 29.92 -22.36
N PRO A 28 -30.09 30.05 -21.07
CA PRO A 28 -29.13 30.58 -20.10
C PRO A 28 -27.84 29.77 -20.16
N PRO A 29 -26.67 30.37 -19.89
CA PRO A 29 -25.44 29.60 -19.72
C PRO A 29 -25.70 28.51 -18.68
N VAL A 30 -25.23 27.28 -18.95
CA VAL A 30 -25.36 26.18 -17.99
C VAL A 30 -24.59 26.59 -16.74
N ALA A 31 -25.33 27.01 -15.71
CA ALA A 31 -24.75 27.37 -14.44
C ALA A 31 -24.01 26.13 -13.91
N PHE A 32 -22.72 26.28 -13.61
CA PHE A 32 -22.03 25.30 -12.79
C PHE A 32 -22.84 25.18 -11.50
N ALA A 33 -23.36 23.97 -11.23
CA ALA A 33 -24.13 23.71 -10.03
C ALA A 33 -23.24 24.02 -8.81
N ALA A 34 -23.55 25.12 -8.13
CA ALA A 34 -22.80 25.56 -6.96
C ALA A 34 -22.78 24.43 -5.92
N GLU A 35 -21.60 24.16 -5.36
CA GLU A 35 -21.51 23.15 -4.31
C GLU A 35 -22.32 23.61 -3.10
N THR A 36 -23.11 22.70 -2.53
CA THR A 36 -24.09 23.05 -1.52
C THR A 36 -23.41 23.59 -0.27
N GLN A 37 -23.71 24.85 0.09
CA GLN A 37 -23.26 25.45 1.35
C GLN A 37 -23.74 24.65 2.58
N ALA A 38 -24.89 23.99 2.45
CA ALA A 38 -25.50 23.16 3.48
C ALA A 38 -24.56 22.07 4.04
N PRO A 39 -24.54 21.85 5.36
CA PRO A 39 -23.72 20.82 5.99
C PRO A 39 -23.94 19.43 5.40
N VAL A 40 -22.86 18.70 5.07
CA VAL A 40 -22.97 17.33 4.54
C VAL A 40 -22.87 16.32 5.68
N VAL A 41 -23.96 15.59 5.92
CA VAL A 41 -24.03 14.47 6.87
C VAL A 41 -24.29 13.17 6.08
N PRO A 42 -23.27 12.33 5.80
CA PRO A 42 -23.39 11.20 4.88
C PRO A 42 -24.54 10.22 5.17
N GLY A 43 -24.82 9.97 6.45
CA GLY A 43 -25.95 9.15 6.87
C GLY A 43 -27.31 9.78 6.57
N PHE A 44 -27.41 11.11 6.64
CA PHE A 44 -28.62 11.83 6.25
C PHE A 44 -28.79 11.79 4.73
N GLU A 45 -27.79 12.27 3.98
CA GLU A 45 -27.89 12.35 2.51
C GLU A 45 -28.14 10.99 1.84
N ARG A 46 -27.70 9.89 2.45
CA ARG A 46 -27.91 8.53 1.93
C ARG A 46 -29.25 7.89 2.31
N PHE A 47 -29.84 8.22 3.46
CA PHE A 47 -31.00 7.47 4.01
C PHE A 47 -32.23 8.33 4.39
N TYR A 48 -32.10 9.65 4.47
CA TYR A 48 -33.16 10.58 4.88
C TYR A 48 -33.27 11.85 4.01
N GLY A 49 -32.24 12.16 3.21
CA GLY A 49 -32.25 13.26 2.24
C GLY A 49 -33.17 13.03 1.03
N PRO A 50 -33.24 13.98 0.08
CA PRO A 50 -34.21 13.96 -1.02
C PRO A 50 -34.13 12.72 -1.93
N ASN A 51 -32.93 12.13 -2.06
CA ASN A 51 -32.68 10.97 -2.92
C ASN A 51 -32.89 9.62 -2.22
N ALA A 52 -33.32 9.62 -0.95
CA ALA A 52 -33.61 8.39 -0.20
C ALA A 52 -34.95 7.76 -0.61
N SER A 53 -35.03 6.42 -0.60
CA SER A 53 -36.26 5.70 -0.90
C SER A 53 -37.38 6.02 0.11
N ALA A 54 -38.55 6.41 -0.38
CA ALA A 54 -39.71 6.71 0.45
C ALA A 54 -40.36 5.44 1.05
N PRO A 55 -41.02 5.53 2.22
CA PRO A 55 -41.19 6.71 3.07
C PRO A 55 -39.92 7.08 3.86
N ARG A 56 -39.66 8.38 3.98
CA ARG A 56 -38.52 8.92 4.76
C ARG A 56 -38.91 9.02 6.24
N ASP A 57 -38.11 8.45 7.14
CA ASP A 57 -38.24 8.67 8.58
C ASP A 57 -37.54 9.99 8.95
N LEU A 58 -38.33 11.07 8.94
CA LEU A 58 -37.87 12.43 9.20
C LEU A 58 -37.44 12.64 10.67
N VAL A 59 -38.00 11.89 11.62
CA VAL A 59 -37.66 12.01 13.04
C VAL A 59 -36.29 11.39 13.29
N ALA A 60 -36.02 10.19 12.78
CA ALA A 60 -34.68 9.59 12.86
C ALA A 60 -33.65 10.42 12.09
N GLY A 61 -34.02 10.99 10.94
CA GLY A 61 -33.19 11.94 10.20
C GLY A 61 -32.84 13.19 11.00
N GLY A 62 -33.80 13.79 11.70
CA GLY A 62 -33.60 14.94 12.57
C GLY A 62 -32.75 14.63 13.80
N LYS A 63 -32.97 13.47 14.46
CA LYS A 63 -32.11 12.99 15.58
C LYS A 63 -30.65 12.82 15.14
N LEU A 64 -30.42 12.25 13.96
CA LEU A 64 -29.09 12.15 13.36
C LEU A 64 -28.47 13.55 13.13
N LEU A 65 -29.21 14.47 12.52
CA LEU A 65 -28.74 15.83 12.27
C LEU A 65 -28.40 16.58 13.56
N MET A 66 -29.26 16.54 14.58
CA MET A 66 -28.98 17.19 15.87
C MET A 66 -27.69 16.68 16.54
N SER A 67 -27.39 15.38 16.38
CA SER A 67 -26.17 14.76 16.90
C SER A 67 -24.92 15.07 16.04
N GLU A 68 -25.06 15.10 14.70
CA GLU A 68 -23.97 15.36 13.75
C GLU A 68 -23.66 16.85 13.47
N LEU A 69 -24.58 17.74 13.82
CA LEU A 69 -24.41 19.20 13.91
C LEU A 69 -24.09 19.64 15.35
N ASN A 70 -24.03 18.70 16.30
CA ASN A 70 -23.63 18.92 17.69
C ASN A 70 -24.51 19.96 18.43
N CYS A 71 -25.82 19.98 18.18
CA CYS A 71 -26.75 20.96 18.76
C CYS A 71 -26.73 20.97 20.31
N SER A 72 -26.39 19.84 20.92
CA SER A 72 -26.22 19.69 22.38
C SER A 72 -25.04 20.45 23.00
N SER A 73 -24.15 21.04 22.20
CA SER A 73 -23.10 21.94 22.72
C SER A 73 -23.61 23.36 23.03
N CYS A 74 -24.78 23.72 22.51
CA CYS A 74 -25.46 24.96 22.88
C CYS A 74 -26.75 24.60 23.64
N HIS A 75 -27.71 23.97 22.95
CA HIS A 75 -29.04 23.73 23.51
C HIS A 75 -29.07 22.53 24.44
N GLN A 76 -29.67 22.68 25.62
CA GLN A 76 -29.98 21.53 26.47
C GLN A 76 -30.90 20.56 25.72
N LEU A 77 -30.46 19.30 25.62
CA LEU A 77 -31.07 18.22 24.85
C LEU A 77 -30.87 16.90 25.61
N ASP A 78 -31.91 16.10 25.76
CA ASP A 78 -31.84 14.84 26.50
C ASP A 78 -31.12 13.74 25.71
N ALA A 79 -30.10 13.15 26.33
CA ALA A 79 -29.36 12.01 25.81
C ALA A 79 -30.21 10.73 25.74
N ALA A 80 -31.26 10.58 26.55
CA ALA A 80 -32.18 9.44 26.43
C ALA A 80 -33.03 9.53 25.15
N TRP A 81 -33.53 10.72 24.80
CA TRP A 81 -34.29 10.93 23.56
C TRP A 81 -33.44 10.83 22.28
N LEU A 82 -32.16 11.23 22.33
CA LEU A 82 -31.19 10.98 21.25
C LEU A 82 -30.83 9.49 21.10
N GLY A 83 -31.08 8.67 22.12
CA GLY A 83 -30.74 7.25 22.12
C GLY A 83 -29.23 7.00 22.02
N PRO A 84 -28.78 5.95 21.33
CA PRO A 84 -27.37 5.56 21.28
C PRO A 84 -26.52 6.39 20.29
N ILE A 85 -27.00 7.53 19.77
CA ILE A 85 -26.24 8.42 18.86
C ILE A 85 -25.36 9.41 19.65
N PRO A 86 -24.04 9.20 19.81
CA PRO A 86 -23.20 10.13 20.57
C PRO A 86 -22.97 11.44 19.79
N PRO A 87 -23.25 12.62 20.40
CA PRO A 87 -22.97 13.91 19.80
C PRO A 87 -21.53 14.06 19.29
N LYS A 88 -21.42 14.68 18.13
CA LYS A 88 -20.17 14.81 17.39
C LYS A 88 -19.32 15.96 17.95
N LYS A 89 -18.47 15.62 18.93
CA LYS A 89 -17.40 16.49 19.46
C LYS A 89 -16.66 17.18 18.30
N ALA A 90 -16.53 18.51 18.36
CA ALA A 90 -15.79 19.27 17.35
C ALA A 90 -14.27 19.00 17.42
N PRO A 91 -13.48 19.40 16.41
CA PRO A 91 -12.04 19.18 16.41
C PRO A 91 -11.31 19.79 17.61
N ILE A 92 -10.35 19.07 18.18
CA ILE A 92 -9.49 19.55 19.27
C ILE A 92 -8.52 20.62 18.73
N LEU A 93 -8.45 21.78 19.38
CA LEU A 93 -7.70 22.95 18.92
C LEU A 93 -6.37 23.19 19.65
N ASP A 94 -6.07 22.45 20.73
CA ASP A 94 -4.89 22.57 21.63
C ASP A 94 -3.56 23.00 20.95
N ALA A 95 -3.26 22.47 19.75
CA ALA A 95 -2.12 22.92 18.93
C ALA A 95 -2.53 23.15 17.46
N VAL A 96 -3.47 24.06 17.17
CA VAL A 96 -4.01 24.28 15.81
C VAL A 96 -3.04 25.03 14.88
N GLY A 97 -2.24 25.96 15.38
CA GLY A 97 -1.26 26.73 14.58
C GLY A 97 -0.15 25.85 13.99
N SER A 98 0.22 24.75 14.65
CA SER A 98 1.14 23.75 14.07
C SER A 98 0.50 22.83 13.02
N ARG A 99 -0.82 22.93 12.82
CA ARG A 99 -1.60 22.08 11.91
C ARG A 99 -2.16 22.84 10.70
N VAL A 100 -2.75 24.02 10.90
CA VAL A 100 -3.53 24.75 9.90
C VAL A 100 -2.87 26.10 9.59
N LYS A 101 -2.83 26.48 8.31
CA LYS A 101 -2.27 27.77 7.88
C LYS A 101 -3.13 28.96 8.40
N PRO A 102 -2.54 30.05 8.93
CA PRO A 102 -3.29 31.21 9.42
C PRO A 102 -4.18 31.86 8.36
N GLU A 103 -3.78 31.83 7.10
CA GLU A 103 -4.53 32.38 5.96
C GLU A 103 -5.83 31.61 5.72
N TYR A 104 -5.80 30.28 5.92
CA TYR A 104 -7.01 29.47 5.89
C TYR A 104 -7.87 29.70 7.14
N LEU A 105 -7.27 29.87 8.33
CA LEU A 105 -8.05 30.20 9.54
C LEU A 105 -8.82 31.51 9.36
N ARG A 106 -8.19 32.53 8.76
CA ARG A 106 -8.81 33.79 8.38
C ARG A 106 -10.01 33.58 7.46
N ASN A 107 -9.78 33.00 6.28
CA ASN A 107 -10.85 32.78 5.30
C ASN A 107 -11.99 31.91 5.87
N PHE A 108 -11.66 30.87 6.62
CA PHE A 108 -12.64 29.92 7.19
C PHE A 108 -13.44 30.50 8.37
N LEU A 109 -12.93 31.52 9.07
CA LEU A 109 -13.71 32.28 10.06
C LEU A 109 -14.49 33.43 9.40
N SER A 110 -13.97 34.04 8.33
CA SER A 110 -14.68 35.05 7.53
C SER A 110 -15.85 34.48 6.73
N ASN A 111 -15.76 33.25 6.23
CA ASN A 111 -16.90 32.50 5.69
C ASN A 111 -16.62 30.97 5.72
N PRO A 112 -17.15 30.23 6.71
CA PRO A 112 -16.90 28.79 6.83
C PRO A 112 -17.47 27.97 5.67
N HIS A 113 -18.65 28.37 5.16
CA HIS A 113 -19.42 27.58 4.20
C HIS A 113 -19.00 27.82 2.75
N GLU A 114 -18.40 28.97 2.43
CA GLU A 114 -17.70 29.22 1.16
C GLU A 114 -16.28 28.64 1.19
N THR A 115 -15.51 28.88 2.26
CA THR A 115 -14.15 28.33 2.39
C THR A 115 -14.14 26.80 2.52
N LYS A 116 -15.24 26.21 3.01
CA LYS A 116 -15.48 24.77 2.90
C LYS A 116 -16.98 24.42 2.77
N PRO A 117 -17.49 24.23 1.54
CA PRO A 117 -18.82 23.68 1.31
C PRO A 117 -19.02 22.35 2.04
N GLY A 118 -20.23 22.09 2.51
CA GLY A 118 -20.55 20.90 3.31
C GLY A 118 -19.93 20.85 4.72
N THR A 119 -19.34 21.93 5.25
CA THR A 119 -18.86 21.97 6.64
C THR A 119 -20.00 21.82 7.65
N THR A 120 -19.74 21.15 8.78
CA THR A 120 -20.68 21.01 9.91
C THR A 120 -20.30 21.89 11.10
N MET A 121 -19.45 22.90 10.88
CA MET A 121 -19.24 24.02 11.78
C MET A 121 -20.08 25.19 11.23
N PRO A 122 -20.96 25.81 12.04
CA PRO A 122 -21.73 26.97 11.62
C PRO A 122 -20.82 28.21 11.46
N ASP A 123 -21.39 29.25 10.86
CA ASP A 123 -20.85 30.59 11.01
C ASP A 123 -21.17 31.14 12.40
N MET A 124 -20.13 31.45 13.18
CA MET A 124 -20.26 32.00 14.54
C MET A 124 -20.31 33.54 14.57
N LEU A 125 -20.15 34.21 13.43
CA LEU A 125 -20.04 35.69 13.31
C LEU A 125 -21.00 36.25 12.24
N SER A 126 -22.11 35.55 11.97
CA SER A 126 -23.06 35.86 10.89
C SER A 126 -23.90 37.13 11.10
N ASP A 127 -23.90 37.64 12.32
CA ASP A 127 -24.53 38.86 12.82
C ASP A 127 -23.61 40.09 12.78
N GLU A 128 -22.29 39.88 12.68
CA GLU A 128 -21.30 40.96 12.65
C GLU A 128 -21.23 41.68 11.30
N GLN A 129 -21.06 43.00 11.37
CA GLN A 129 -20.81 43.85 10.19
C GLN A 129 -19.37 43.66 9.69
N ASP A 130 -19.13 43.80 8.38
CA ASP A 130 -17.86 43.44 7.71
C ASP A 130 -16.58 43.92 8.44
N GLU A 131 -16.53 45.16 8.92
CA GLU A 131 -15.38 45.71 9.64
C GLU A 131 -15.19 45.08 11.05
N ALA A 132 -16.27 44.97 11.82
CA ALA A 132 -16.24 44.36 13.16
C ALA A 132 -15.96 42.85 13.09
N ARG A 133 -16.52 42.19 12.07
CA ARG A 133 -16.23 40.79 11.72
C ARG A 133 -14.76 40.60 11.40
N ALA A 134 -14.16 41.45 10.56
CA ALA A 134 -12.74 41.39 10.25
C ALA A 134 -11.87 41.56 11.50
N GLU A 135 -12.18 42.53 12.38
CA GLU A 135 -11.48 42.69 13.66
C GLU A 135 -11.55 41.45 14.57
N LYS A 136 -12.72 40.81 14.68
CA LYS A 136 -12.89 39.58 15.46
C LYS A 136 -12.11 38.42 14.83
N VAL A 137 -12.17 38.27 13.50
CA VAL A 137 -11.45 37.23 12.76
C VAL A 137 -9.93 37.37 12.94
N GLU A 138 -9.34 38.55 12.77
CA GLU A 138 -7.89 38.71 12.95
C GLU A 138 -7.44 38.35 14.37
N ALA A 139 -8.14 38.84 15.39
CA ALA A 139 -7.85 38.50 16.78
C ALA A 139 -7.89 36.98 17.03
N LEU A 140 -8.95 36.31 16.57
CA LEU A 140 -9.06 34.85 16.63
C LEU A 140 -7.95 34.13 15.86
N VAL A 141 -7.56 34.61 14.67
CA VAL A 141 -6.47 34.02 13.87
C VAL A 141 -5.13 34.14 14.58
N HIS A 142 -4.78 35.32 15.13
CA HIS A 142 -3.55 35.50 15.89
C HIS A 142 -3.52 34.60 17.14
N PHE A 143 -4.63 34.52 17.88
CA PHE A 143 -4.76 33.62 19.04
C PHE A 143 -4.57 32.14 18.65
N LEU A 144 -5.27 31.64 17.62
CA LEU A 144 -5.17 30.25 17.18
C LEU A 144 -3.78 29.93 16.61
N ALA A 145 -3.16 30.85 15.87
CA ALA A 145 -1.81 30.72 15.34
C ALA A 145 -0.73 30.70 16.43
N SER A 146 -0.93 31.38 17.58
CA SER A 146 0.02 31.34 18.71
C SER A 146 0.29 29.92 19.26
N THR A 147 -0.60 28.96 19.01
CA THR A 147 -0.48 27.56 19.48
C THR A 147 0.57 26.72 18.74
N GLY A 148 1.31 27.30 17.79
CA GLY A 148 2.51 26.71 17.17
C GLY A 148 2.68 27.09 15.70
N ALA A 149 3.83 26.76 15.11
CA ALA A 149 4.10 27.02 13.69
C ALA A 149 3.94 25.74 12.85
N THR A 150 3.33 25.86 11.67
CA THR A 150 3.39 24.80 10.66
C THR A 150 4.81 24.63 10.13
N LYS A 151 5.10 23.47 9.53
CA LYS A 151 6.35 23.22 8.80
C LYS A 151 6.02 22.73 7.40
N GLU A 152 6.74 23.21 6.40
CA GLU A 152 6.55 22.76 5.02
C GLU A 152 7.64 21.78 4.60
N GLY A 153 7.21 20.65 4.05
CA GLY A 153 8.09 19.60 3.55
C GLY A 153 8.05 19.58 2.02
N SER A 154 9.18 19.25 1.39
CA SER A 154 9.25 19.14 -0.08
C SER A 154 8.18 18.21 -0.65
N ILE A 155 7.69 18.54 -1.84
CA ILE A 155 6.74 17.74 -2.63
C ILE A 155 7.41 17.40 -3.95
N ASP A 156 7.39 16.13 -4.34
CA ASP A 156 7.80 15.67 -5.67
C ASP A 156 6.62 15.03 -6.43
N PRO A 157 6.56 15.11 -7.77
CA PRO A 157 5.45 14.55 -8.54
C PRO A 157 5.29 13.04 -8.42
N GLN A 158 6.37 12.28 -8.16
CA GLN A 158 6.26 10.83 -7.96
C GLN A 158 5.55 10.52 -6.63
N SER A 159 5.73 11.33 -5.59
CA SER A 159 4.94 11.25 -4.35
C SER A 159 3.46 11.57 -4.57
N ILE A 160 3.13 12.54 -5.45
CA ILE A 160 1.75 12.82 -5.87
C ILE A 160 1.15 11.59 -6.60
N LYS A 161 1.86 11.03 -7.58
CA LYS A 161 1.45 9.84 -8.35
C LYS A 161 1.18 8.63 -7.44
N ARG A 162 2.13 8.32 -6.54
CA ARG A 162 1.96 7.25 -5.53
C ARG A 162 0.82 7.55 -4.55
N GLY A 163 0.64 8.80 -4.13
CA GLY A 163 -0.43 9.22 -3.22
C GLY A 163 -1.83 9.09 -3.81
N SER A 164 -2.00 9.35 -5.11
CA SER A 164 -3.23 9.02 -5.84
C SER A 164 -3.51 7.52 -5.78
N GLY A 165 -2.48 6.70 -6.02
CA GLY A 165 -2.55 5.24 -5.88
C GLY A 165 -2.91 4.80 -4.45
N VAL A 166 -2.43 5.49 -3.41
CA VAL A 166 -2.86 5.27 -2.01
C VAL A 166 -4.34 5.61 -1.84
N PHE A 167 -4.77 6.82 -2.18
CA PHE A 167 -6.13 7.35 -1.94
C PHE A 167 -7.23 6.40 -2.45
N HIS A 168 -7.09 5.89 -3.67
CA HIS A 168 -8.03 4.94 -4.26
C HIS A 168 -7.91 3.56 -3.60
N ARG A 169 -6.69 3.01 -3.49
CA ARG A 169 -6.42 1.63 -3.02
C ARG A 169 -6.81 1.37 -1.57
N VAL A 170 -6.67 2.36 -0.68
CA VAL A 170 -6.92 2.18 0.76
C VAL A 170 -8.38 2.42 1.18
N GLY A 171 -9.20 2.99 0.28
CA GLY A 171 -10.63 3.21 0.50
C GLY A 171 -11.06 4.64 0.82
N CYS A 172 -10.20 5.66 0.70
CA CYS A 172 -10.60 7.06 0.96
C CYS A 172 -11.80 7.49 0.09
N VAL A 173 -11.86 6.96 -1.13
CA VAL A 173 -12.96 7.15 -2.09
C VAL A 173 -14.34 6.77 -1.55
N ALA A 174 -14.45 5.85 -0.59
CA ALA A 174 -15.73 5.42 -0.02
C ALA A 174 -16.39 6.51 0.84
N CYS A 175 -15.59 7.40 1.43
CA CYS A 175 -16.08 8.51 2.26
C CYS A 175 -15.94 9.88 1.57
N HIS A 176 -15.01 10.05 0.63
CA HIS A 176 -14.67 11.34 0.00
C HIS A 176 -14.95 11.40 -1.51
N GLY A 177 -15.45 10.32 -2.13
CA GLY A 177 -15.58 10.23 -3.58
C GLY A 177 -14.23 10.14 -4.30
N SER A 178 -14.24 10.05 -5.63
CA SER A 178 -13.00 10.15 -6.41
C SER A 178 -12.67 11.62 -6.68
N ARG A 179 -11.37 11.96 -6.60
CA ARG A 179 -10.84 13.28 -6.99
C ARG A 179 -10.40 13.33 -8.46
N ARG A 180 -10.56 12.25 -9.23
CA ARG A 180 -10.19 12.21 -10.66
C ARG A 180 -11.11 13.11 -11.49
N THR A 181 -10.54 13.88 -12.41
CA THR A 181 -11.29 14.73 -13.34
C THR A 181 -12.32 13.92 -14.13
N GLY A 182 -13.57 14.39 -14.15
CA GLY A 182 -14.67 13.69 -14.83
C GLY A 182 -15.25 12.48 -14.08
N ALA A 183 -14.79 12.19 -12.85
CA ALA A 183 -15.46 11.20 -12.01
C ALA A 183 -16.81 11.71 -11.50
N GLU A 184 -17.78 10.80 -11.40
CA GLU A 184 -19.11 11.07 -10.85
C GLU A 184 -19.04 11.42 -9.36
N LYS A 185 -19.68 12.54 -8.97
CA LYS A 185 -19.73 13.00 -7.57
C LYS A 185 -20.75 12.17 -6.78
N LEU A 186 -20.30 11.47 -5.73
CA LEU A 186 -21.20 10.88 -4.75
C LEU A 186 -21.84 11.98 -3.89
N ALA A 187 -23.16 12.13 -3.94
CA ALA A 187 -23.89 13.14 -3.17
C ALA A 187 -23.71 13.00 -1.64
N ASN A 188 -23.47 11.78 -1.15
CA ASN A 188 -23.22 11.47 0.26
C ASN A 188 -21.72 11.38 0.63
N ALA A 189 -20.80 11.88 -0.21
CA ALA A 189 -19.39 11.97 0.15
C ALA A 189 -19.10 13.23 0.96
N VAL A 190 -18.25 13.12 1.99
CA VAL A 190 -17.77 14.26 2.77
C VAL A 190 -16.78 15.07 1.92
N PRO A 191 -17.09 16.32 1.55
CA PRO A 191 -16.15 17.14 0.78
C PRO A 191 -14.87 17.38 1.60
N LEU A 192 -13.73 17.31 0.92
CA LEU A 192 -12.43 17.65 1.50
C LEU A 192 -12.24 19.16 1.58
N GLY A 193 -12.74 19.90 0.58
CA GLY A 193 -12.45 21.32 0.34
C GLY A 193 -11.04 21.50 -0.23
N ASP A 194 -10.59 22.75 -0.29
CA ASP A 194 -9.17 23.03 -0.54
C ASP A 194 -8.33 22.64 0.69
N LEU A 195 -7.59 21.53 0.56
CA LEU A 195 -6.65 21.05 1.57
C LEU A 195 -5.29 21.73 1.46
N ASP A 196 -4.93 22.30 0.31
CA ASP A 196 -3.66 22.99 0.10
C ASP A 196 -3.67 24.36 0.80
N ALA A 197 -4.72 25.15 0.61
CA ALA A 197 -4.94 26.35 1.41
C ALA A 197 -4.89 26.01 2.91
N LYS A 198 -5.43 24.86 3.32
CA LYS A 198 -5.57 24.46 4.73
C LYS A 198 -4.29 23.96 5.40
N TYR A 199 -3.51 23.10 4.74
CA TYR A 199 -2.46 22.30 5.37
C TYR A 199 -1.10 22.43 4.67
N THR A 200 -0.02 22.15 5.41
CA THR A 200 1.28 21.83 4.81
C THR A 200 1.36 20.33 4.52
N ARG A 201 2.34 19.88 3.72
CA ARG A 201 2.50 18.44 3.44
C ARG A 201 2.82 17.67 4.72
N ASP A 202 3.63 18.23 5.61
CA ASP A 202 3.98 17.62 6.89
C ASP A 202 2.81 17.68 7.90
N SER A 203 2.04 18.77 7.96
CA SER A 203 0.92 18.87 8.90
C SER A 203 -0.25 17.96 8.50
N LEU A 204 -0.51 17.79 7.20
CA LEU A 204 -1.46 16.80 6.72
C LEU A 204 -0.96 15.36 6.92
N ALA A 205 0.32 15.07 6.66
CA ALA A 205 0.90 13.75 6.93
C ALA A 205 0.82 13.38 8.42
N THR A 206 0.95 14.37 9.31
CA THR A 206 0.79 14.23 10.77
C THR A 206 -0.67 13.96 11.14
N PHE A 207 -1.63 14.68 10.56
CA PHE A 207 -3.06 14.39 10.75
C PHE A 207 -3.45 12.99 10.24
N LEU A 208 -2.83 12.50 9.16
CA LEU A 208 -3.09 11.19 8.55
C LEU A 208 -2.45 10.00 9.30
N ASP A 209 -1.57 10.23 10.29
CA ASP A 209 -1.08 9.18 11.20
C ASP A 209 -2.20 8.68 12.12
N ASP A 210 -2.83 9.64 12.82
CA ASP A 210 -3.93 9.36 13.74
C ASP A 210 -4.90 10.55 13.82
N PRO A 211 -5.93 10.58 12.94
CA PRO A 211 -6.96 11.60 12.96
C PRO A 211 -7.75 11.68 14.28
N LEU A 212 -7.77 10.62 15.10
CA LEU A 212 -8.59 10.56 16.33
C LEU A 212 -8.08 11.52 17.40
N LYS A 213 -6.76 11.78 17.44
CA LYS A 213 -6.13 12.83 18.28
C LYS A 213 -6.67 14.24 17.99
N VAL A 214 -7.27 14.44 16.81
CA VAL A 214 -7.83 15.73 16.37
C VAL A 214 -9.36 15.69 16.28
N ARG A 215 -9.95 14.54 15.93
CA ARG A 215 -11.39 14.33 15.73
C ARG A 215 -11.83 13.09 16.52
N PRO A 216 -11.98 13.19 17.85
CA PRO A 216 -12.16 12.02 18.72
C PRO A 216 -13.42 11.19 18.41
N SER A 217 -14.45 11.78 17.81
CA SER A 217 -15.71 11.11 17.45
C SER A 217 -15.63 10.09 16.29
N GLY A 218 -14.44 9.81 15.72
CA GLY A 218 -14.24 8.70 14.77
C GLY A 218 -14.77 8.88 13.34
N ARG A 219 -15.51 9.96 13.05
CA ARG A 219 -16.05 10.29 11.72
C ARG A 219 -14.96 10.50 10.64
N MET A 220 -13.72 10.74 11.06
CA MET A 220 -12.52 10.49 10.27
C MET A 220 -11.69 9.45 11.04
N PRO A 221 -11.71 8.16 10.66
CA PRO A 221 -10.95 7.12 11.33
C PRO A 221 -9.49 7.09 10.86
N ALA A 222 -8.60 6.46 11.64
CA ALA A 222 -7.23 6.21 11.19
C ALA A 222 -7.21 5.04 10.19
N LEU A 223 -6.48 5.17 9.07
CA LEU A 223 -6.44 4.12 8.02
C LEU A 223 -5.26 3.15 8.15
N GLY A 224 -4.39 3.31 9.16
CA GLY A 224 -3.25 2.41 9.37
C GLY A 224 -2.21 2.43 8.24
N LEU A 225 -2.01 3.62 7.66
CA LEU A 225 -1.00 3.92 6.63
C LEU A 225 0.41 3.95 7.25
N ASN A 226 1.41 3.41 6.54
CA ASN A 226 2.81 3.57 6.94
C ASN A 226 3.36 4.97 6.59
N GLN A 227 4.54 5.34 7.11
CA GLN A 227 5.09 6.70 6.93
C GLN A 227 5.25 7.12 5.46
N ARG A 228 5.65 6.23 4.55
CA ARG A 228 5.71 6.55 3.11
C ARG A 228 4.32 6.73 2.54
N GLU A 229 3.38 5.81 2.84
CA GLU A 229 1.99 5.94 2.37
C GLU A 229 1.31 7.24 2.85
N ARG A 230 1.65 7.73 4.05
CA ARG A 230 1.17 9.04 4.57
C ARG A 230 1.81 10.22 3.86
N ASN A 231 3.13 10.21 3.66
CA ASN A 231 3.83 11.29 2.98
C ASN A 231 3.41 11.40 1.51
N ASP A 232 3.27 10.26 0.82
CA ASP A 232 2.75 10.15 -0.54
C ASP A 232 1.30 10.68 -0.60
N LEU A 233 0.41 10.19 0.28
CA LEU A 233 -0.99 10.62 0.33
C LEU A 233 -1.14 12.11 0.65
N ALA A 234 -0.38 12.64 1.61
CA ALA A 234 -0.38 14.06 1.92
C ALA A 234 0.10 14.90 0.72
N SER A 235 1.17 14.45 0.05
CA SER A 235 1.68 15.08 -1.18
C SER A 235 0.62 15.12 -2.28
N TYR A 236 -0.13 14.04 -2.48
CA TYR A 236 -1.26 14.02 -3.43
C TYR A 236 -2.39 14.98 -3.04
N LEU A 237 -2.67 15.13 -1.74
CA LEU A 237 -3.79 15.93 -1.26
C LEU A 237 -3.51 17.44 -1.16
N VAL A 238 -2.25 17.90 -1.14
CA VAL A 238 -1.88 19.34 -1.16
C VAL A 238 -0.96 19.77 -2.31
N GLY A 239 -0.45 18.82 -3.11
CA GLY A 239 0.59 19.08 -4.11
C GLY A 239 0.10 19.43 -5.51
N GLU A 240 -1.16 19.11 -5.85
CA GLU A 240 -1.68 19.31 -7.22
C GLU A 240 -1.76 20.78 -7.64
N SER A 241 -2.02 21.69 -6.71
CA SER A 241 -2.02 23.15 -6.91
C SER A 241 -0.61 23.75 -6.84
N ARG A 242 0.28 23.20 -6.01
CA ARG A 242 1.67 23.69 -5.86
C ARG A 242 2.62 23.28 -6.97
N VAL A 243 2.41 22.09 -7.53
CA VAL A 243 3.13 21.65 -8.73
C VAL A 243 2.28 22.06 -9.93
N ALA A 244 2.61 23.22 -10.51
CA ALA A 244 2.08 23.61 -11.81
C ALA A 244 2.44 22.55 -12.87
N PRO A 245 1.61 22.36 -13.92
CA PRO A 245 1.99 21.54 -15.07
C PRO A 245 3.33 22.02 -15.64
N ASN A 246 4.27 21.09 -15.81
CA ASN A 246 5.64 21.38 -16.22
C ASN A 246 6.13 20.48 -17.37
N THR A 247 5.22 19.67 -17.93
CA THR A 247 5.38 18.96 -19.20
C THR A 247 4.15 19.15 -20.08
N ARG A 248 4.33 19.12 -21.40
CA ARG A 248 3.26 18.93 -22.38
C ARG A 248 3.12 17.45 -22.67
N TYR A 249 1.92 16.98 -23.02
CA TYR A 249 1.71 15.60 -23.48
C TYR A 249 0.86 15.50 -24.75
N ARG A 250 1.12 14.43 -25.51
CA ARG A 250 0.27 13.92 -26.60
C ARG A 250 -0.06 12.47 -26.31
N LEU A 251 -1.35 12.16 -26.12
CA LEU A 251 -1.87 10.83 -25.83
C LEU A 251 -2.46 10.21 -27.10
N TYR A 252 -2.05 8.98 -27.37
CA TYR A 252 -2.46 8.14 -28.49
C TYR A 252 -3.12 6.88 -27.93
N GLU A 253 -4.14 6.35 -28.61
CA GLU A 253 -4.86 5.14 -28.20
C GLU A 253 -4.67 4.05 -29.26
N GLY A 254 -4.35 2.83 -28.83
CA GLY A 254 -4.03 1.74 -29.75
C GLY A 254 -3.23 0.61 -29.09
N ASN A 255 -3.03 -0.47 -29.84
CA ASN A 255 -2.29 -1.65 -29.40
C ASN A 255 -1.10 -1.86 -30.36
N TRP A 256 0.11 -1.82 -29.81
CA TRP A 256 1.36 -1.87 -30.58
C TRP A 256 2.35 -2.86 -29.94
N PRO A 257 3.27 -3.48 -30.73
CA PRO A 257 4.30 -4.38 -30.22
C PRO A 257 5.60 -3.66 -29.77
N GLY A 258 5.58 -2.34 -29.74
CA GLY A 258 6.69 -1.41 -29.54
C GLY A 258 6.17 0.03 -29.62
N LEU A 259 7.01 1.03 -29.40
CA LEU A 259 6.63 2.44 -29.55
C LEU A 259 6.13 2.70 -30.98
N PRO A 260 4.96 3.35 -31.15
CA PRO A 260 4.44 3.65 -32.47
C PRO A 260 5.27 4.75 -33.16
N ASP A 261 5.20 4.79 -34.49
CA ASP A 261 5.62 5.98 -35.24
C ASP A 261 4.61 7.12 -34.98
N PHE A 262 4.90 7.94 -33.98
CA PHE A 262 4.10 9.11 -33.60
C PHE A 262 3.98 10.18 -34.71
N THR A 263 4.73 10.08 -35.81
CA THR A 263 4.58 10.95 -36.99
C THR A 263 3.51 10.44 -37.97
N ALA A 264 3.16 9.15 -37.89
CA ALA A 264 2.18 8.49 -38.74
C ALA A 264 0.76 8.41 -38.13
N ILE A 265 0.57 8.91 -36.90
CA ILE A 265 -0.71 8.89 -36.16
C ILE A 265 -1.01 10.25 -35.51
N GLU A 266 -2.29 10.65 -35.45
CA GLU A 266 -2.73 11.80 -34.65
C GLU A 266 -3.07 11.35 -33.22
N PRO A 267 -2.70 12.10 -32.17
CA PRO A 267 -3.07 11.79 -30.80
C PRO A 267 -4.54 12.10 -30.54
N ALA A 268 -5.22 11.20 -29.82
CA ALA A 268 -6.59 11.35 -29.35
C ALA A 268 -6.75 12.55 -28.40
N LYS A 269 -5.68 12.98 -27.71
CA LYS A 269 -5.71 14.10 -26.76
C LYS A 269 -4.34 14.79 -26.68
N LYS A 270 -4.33 16.12 -26.60
CA LYS A 270 -3.15 16.97 -26.38
C LYS A 270 -3.38 17.76 -25.09
N GLY A 271 -2.35 18.01 -24.27
CA GLY A 271 -2.53 18.71 -22.98
C GLY A 271 -1.24 18.98 -22.21
N GLU A 272 -1.38 19.26 -20.92
CA GLU A 272 -0.29 19.55 -19.98
C GLU A 272 -0.37 18.62 -18.75
N SER A 273 0.79 18.26 -18.20
CA SER A 273 0.97 17.25 -17.15
C SER A 273 2.02 17.69 -16.12
N ARG A 274 2.05 17.00 -14.97
CA ARG A 274 3.02 17.23 -13.88
C ARG A 274 4.07 16.11 -13.94
N GLY A 275 5.16 16.36 -14.66
CA GLY A 275 6.11 15.31 -15.02
C GLY A 275 5.50 14.24 -15.92
N PHE A 276 6.01 13.01 -15.81
CA PHE A 276 5.67 11.86 -16.65
C PHE A 276 4.46 11.09 -16.10
N ASP A 277 3.32 11.79 -16.04
CA ASP A 277 2.07 11.26 -15.49
C ASP A 277 1.27 10.46 -16.52
N LEU A 278 1.16 9.15 -16.31
CA LEU A 278 0.42 8.23 -17.19
C LEU A 278 -1.10 8.34 -17.04
N GLU A 279 -1.61 8.84 -15.90
CA GLU A 279 -3.05 8.91 -15.62
C GLU A 279 -3.81 9.86 -16.57
N VAL A 280 -3.09 10.66 -17.36
CA VAL A 280 -3.66 11.45 -18.46
C VAL A 280 -4.36 10.61 -19.53
N SER A 281 -4.00 9.31 -19.64
CA SER A 281 -4.65 8.32 -20.51
C SER A 281 -6.08 8.01 -20.09
N SER A 282 -6.38 8.08 -18.79
CA SER A 282 -7.59 7.55 -18.14
C SER A 282 -7.88 6.05 -18.38
N LYS A 283 -6.94 5.30 -18.98
CA LYS A 283 -7.06 3.88 -19.34
C LYS A 283 -5.91 3.06 -18.71
N PRO A 284 -6.17 1.80 -18.32
CA PRO A 284 -5.12 0.93 -17.78
C PRO A 284 -4.15 0.40 -18.84
N ASP A 285 -4.64 0.18 -20.06
CA ASP A 285 -3.99 -0.57 -21.14
C ASP A 285 -4.24 0.12 -22.51
N HIS A 286 -3.52 -0.30 -23.56
CA HIS A 286 -3.68 0.13 -24.96
C HIS A 286 -3.57 1.65 -25.21
N PHE A 287 -2.49 2.26 -24.74
CA PHE A 287 -2.19 3.68 -24.99
C PHE A 287 -0.69 3.97 -25.15
N ALA A 288 -0.37 5.09 -25.79
CA ALA A 288 0.98 5.63 -25.88
C ALA A 288 0.99 7.14 -25.59
N ILE A 289 2.08 7.66 -25.03
CA ILE A 289 2.21 9.07 -24.66
C ILE A 289 3.59 9.59 -25.08
N GLN A 290 3.62 10.75 -25.72
CA GLN A 290 4.81 11.59 -25.78
C GLN A 290 4.71 12.70 -24.73
N PHE A 291 5.76 12.87 -23.93
CA PHE A 291 5.94 14.00 -23.01
C PHE A 291 7.05 14.93 -23.48
N GLU A 292 6.90 16.23 -23.28
CA GLU A 292 7.91 17.26 -23.62
C GLU A 292 8.06 18.27 -22.46
N GLY A 293 9.28 18.73 -22.18
CA GLY A 293 9.56 19.76 -21.18
C GLY A 293 11.00 20.29 -21.26
N PHE A 294 11.39 21.11 -20.28
CA PHE A 294 12.74 21.68 -20.19
C PHE A 294 13.41 21.37 -18.85
N LEU A 295 14.70 21.02 -18.88
CA LEU A 295 15.50 20.65 -17.71
C LEU A 295 16.62 21.69 -17.48
N PRO A 296 16.60 22.45 -16.36
CA PRO A 296 17.68 23.35 -15.97
C PRO A 296 18.87 22.58 -15.37
N ILE A 297 20.01 22.64 -16.04
CA ILE A 297 21.31 22.17 -15.55
C ILE A 297 22.09 23.37 -14.99
N ARG A 298 22.50 23.30 -13.72
CA ARG A 298 23.16 24.42 -13.01
C ARG A 298 24.68 24.42 -13.16
N GLU A 299 25.27 23.23 -13.24
CA GLU A 299 26.72 23.01 -13.27
C GLU A 299 27.03 22.13 -14.49
N LYS A 300 28.06 22.48 -15.27
CA LYS A 300 28.49 21.65 -16.40
C LYS A 300 29.09 20.34 -15.89
N GLY A 301 28.76 19.22 -16.53
CA GLY A 301 29.49 17.96 -16.36
C GLY A 301 28.69 16.73 -16.76
N SER A 302 29.21 15.57 -16.35
CA SER A 302 28.62 14.25 -16.52
C SER A 302 27.32 14.09 -15.72
N TYR A 303 26.19 13.93 -16.43
CA TYR A 303 24.89 13.58 -15.88
C TYR A 303 24.47 12.18 -16.30
N ARG A 304 24.06 11.37 -15.33
CA ARG A 304 23.54 10.02 -15.54
C ARG A 304 22.03 10.03 -15.41
N PHE A 305 21.37 9.60 -16.48
CA PHE A 305 19.91 9.42 -16.53
C PHE A 305 19.57 7.94 -16.35
N HIS A 306 18.44 7.68 -15.70
CA HIS A 306 17.79 6.37 -15.62
C HIS A 306 16.38 6.50 -16.18
N LEU A 307 16.03 5.63 -17.12
CA LEU A 307 14.69 5.46 -17.65
C LEU A 307 14.22 4.06 -17.27
N GLY A 308 12.98 3.90 -16.84
CA GLY A 308 12.40 2.58 -16.63
C GLY A 308 10.91 2.55 -16.86
N SER A 309 10.45 1.47 -17.50
CA SER A 309 9.06 1.31 -17.94
C SER A 309 8.61 -0.15 -17.90
N ASP A 310 7.33 -0.34 -17.54
CA ASP A 310 6.54 -1.52 -17.93
C ASP A 310 6.07 -1.25 -19.37
N ASP A 311 6.27 -2.20 -20.28
CA ASP A 311 6.37 -1.96 -21.72
C ASP A 311 7.31 -0.78 -22.08
N GLY A 312 7.26 -0.27 -23.31
CA GLY A 312 8.39 0.47 -23.90
C GLY A 312 8.44 1.97 -23.61
N SER A 313 9.65 2.52 -23.51
CA SER A 313 9.89 3.97 -23.42
C SER A 313 11.18 4.43 -24.08
N ARG A 314 11.29 5.73 -24.41
CA ARG A 314 12.49 6.32 -25.02
C ARG A 314 12.71 7.74 -24.49
N LEU A 315 13.91 8.03 -23.99
CA LEU A 315 14.31 9.33 -23.43
C LEU A 315 15.19 10.09 -24.43
N PHE A 316 14.83 11.35 -24.68
CA PHE A 316 15.58 12.29 -25.50
C PHE A 316 16.07 13.47 -24.65
N ILE A 317 17.29 13.95 -24.92
CA ILE A 317 17.81 15.23 -24.43
C ILE A 317 18.31 16.02 -25.66
N ASP A 318 17.89 17.27 -25.79
CA ASP A 318 18.12 18.14 -26.96
C ASP A 318 17.84 17.46 -28.31
N GLY A 319 16.80 16.62 -28.35
CA GLY A 319 16.38 15.86 -29.54
C GLY A 319 17.21 14.61 -29.84
N GLN A 320 18.28 14.34 -29.10
CA GLN A 320 19.09 13.13 -29.27
C GLN A 320 18.56 12.00 -28.39
N ILE A 321 18.48 10.77 -28.92
CA ILE A 321 18.11 9.59 -28.14
C ILE A 321 19.21 9.30 -27.11
N VAL A 322 18.87 9.49 -25.85
CA VAL A 322 19.74 9.14 -24.71
C VAL A 322 19.52 7.67 -24.39
N ILE A 323 18.32 7.28 -23.96
CA ILE A 323 18.00 5.91 -23.57
C ILE A 323 16.89 5.36 -24.46
N ASP A 324 17.08 4.16 -25.01
CA ASP A 324 16.07 3.43 -25.75
C ASP A 324 15.66 2.17 -24.95
N ASN A 325 14.46 2.23 -24.37
CA ASN A 325 13.83 1.17 -23.59
C ASN A 325 12.56 0.64 -24.27
N ASP A 326 12.59 0.55 -25.60
CA ASP A 326 11.48 0.08 -26.43
C ASP A 326 11.35 -1.47 -26.43
N GLY A 327 10.14 -1.95 -26.68
CA GLY A 327 9.74 -3.36 -26.63
C GLY A 327 8.54 -3.61 -25.70
N VAL A 328 8.03 -4.84 -25.72
CA VAL A 328 7.02 -5.34 -24.75
C VAL A 328 7.74 -6.18 -23.71
N HIS A 329 7.70 -5.75 -22.44
CA HIS A 329 8.42 -6.35 -21.34
C HIS A 329 7.87 -5.90 -19.98
N GLY A 330 8.10 -6.69 -18.93
CA GLY A 330 7.85 -6.26 -17.55
C GLY A 330 8.70 -5.02 -17.18
N PHE A 331 8.44 -4.38 -16.03
CA PHE A 331 9.19 -3.19 -15.60
C PHE A 331 10.71 -3.40 -15.60
N GLU A 332 11.37 -2.87 -16.63
CA GLU A 332 12.83 -2.85 -16.80
C GLU A 332 13.35 -1.41 -16.71
N SER A 333 14.64 -1.25 -16.41
CA SER A 333 15.26 0.08 -16.39
C SER A 333 16.67 0.05 -16.99
N LYS A 334 16.92 1.02 -17.86
CA LYS A 334 18.20 1.28 -18.51
C LYS A 334 18.74 2.63 -18.01
N SER A 335 20.05 2.83 -18.13
CA SER A 335 20.69 4.10 -17.76
C SER A 335 21.82 4.44 -18.72
N LYS A 336 22.08 5.73 -18.89
CA LYS A 336 23.17 6.26 -19.72
C LYS A 336 23.69 7.55 -19.11
N GLU A 337 24.98 7.77 -19.31
CA GLU A 337 25.70 8.95 -18.89
C GLU A 337 26.01 9.83 -20.10
N ILE A 338 25.82 11.14 -19.96
CA ILE A 338 26.05 12.16 -20.99
C ILE A 338 26.65 13.42 -20.34
N GLU A 339 27.54 14.10 -21.05
CA GLU A 339 27.99 15.45 -20.66
C GLU A 339 26.90 16.47 -21.02
N LEU A 340 26.56 17.35 -20.07
CA LEU A 340 25.69 18.51 -20.31
C LEU A 340 26.40 19.80 -19.89
N ASP A 341 26.18 20.87 -20.65
CA ASP A 341 26.56 22.23 -20.29
C ASP A 341 25.63 22.81 -19.21
N ALA A 342 26.03 23.92 -18.59
CA ALA A 342 25.12 24.67 -17.72
C ALA A 342 24.14 25.46 -18.59
N GLY A 343 22.82 25.24 -18.41
CA GLY A 343 21.78 25.85 -19.25
C GLY A 343 20.43 25.13 -19.19
N MET A 344 19.52 25.53 -20.09
CA MET A 344 18.22 24.90 -20.28
C MET A 344 18.27 23.89 -21.43
N HIS A 345 18.14 22.61 -21.13
CA HIS A 345 18.08 21.52 -22.10
C HIS A 345 16.63 21.14 -22.40
N ALA A 346 16.32 20.79 -23.64
CA ALA A 346 15.03 20.20 -23.98
C ALA A 346 15.03 18.71 -23.59
N ILE A 347 13.92 18.21 -23.07
CA ILE A 347 13.75 16.80 -22.71
C ILE A 347 12.40 16.30 -23.22
N ALA A 348 12.41 15.12 -23.83
CA ALA A 348 11.20 14.41 -24.24
C ALA A 348 11.25 12.94 -23.82
N VAL A 349 10.09 12.36 -23.55
CA VAL A 349 9.94 10.94 -23.23
C VAL A 349 8.76 10.35 -23.99
N ASP A 350 9.03 9.40 -24.87
CA ASP A 350 8.01 8.54 -25.46
C ASP A 350 7.75 7.35 -24.52
N TYR A 351 6.51 6.87 -24.46
CA TYR A 351 6.07 5.72 -23.68
C TYR A 351 4.89 5.00 -24.35
N PHE A 352 4.78 3.68 -24.18
CA PHE A 352 3.53 2.95 -24.45
C PHE A 352 3.26 1.83 -23.43
N GLU A 353 1.99 1.53 -23.22
CA GLU A 353 1.51 0.37 -22.48
C GLU A 353 0.66 -0.50 -23.41
N ARG A 354 0.95 -1.80 -23.49
CA ARG A 354 0.09 -2.76 -24.19
C ARG A 354 -0.85 -3.47 -23.23
N ASP A 355 -0.37 -4.39 -22.40
CA ASP A 355 -1.23 -5.18 -21.50
C ASP A 355 -0.57 -5.45 -20.13
N GLY A 356 -1.03 -4.81 -19.05
CA GLY A 356 -0.75 -5.30 -17.69
C GLY A 356 -0.68 -4.31 -16.52
N GLY A 357 0.23 -3.34 -16.57
CA GLY A 357 0.94 -2.84 -15.38
C GLY A 357 1.39 -1.37 -15.37
N ALA A 358 1.32 -0.66 -16.49
CA ALA A 358 1.46 0.79 -16.67
C ALA A 358 2.37 1.52 -15.64
N GLN A 359 3.68 1.37 -15.77
CA GLN A 359 4.67 2.07 -14.95
C GLN A 359 5.70 2.81 -15.81
N LEU A 360 6.03 4.05 -15.43
CA LEU A 360 7.08 4.87 -16.03
C LEU A 360 7.81 5.66 -14.93
N SER A 361 9.14 5.67 -14.99
CA SER A 361 10.06 6.35 -14.08
C SER A 361 11.21 6.98 -14.86
N VAL A 362 11.55 8.24 -14.54
CA VAL A 362 12.64 8.99 -15.15
C VAL A 362 13.43 9.70 -14.05
N GLU A 363 14.69 9.35 -13.86
CA GLU A 363 15.54 9.84 -12.76
C GLU A 363 16.89 10.32 -13.29
N TYR A 364 17.58 11.17 -12.53
CA TYR A 364 18.92 11.66 -12.87
C TYR A 364 19.80 11.94 -11.65
N GLU A 365 21.12 11.83 -11.86
CA GLU A 365 22.19 12.19 -10.91
C GLU A 365 23.37 12.88 -11.64
N GLY A 366 24.18 13.66 -10.91
CA GLY A 366 25.32 14.39 -11.46
C GLY A 366 25.90 15.43 -10.49
N PRO A 367 26.68 16.42 -10.96
CA PRO A 367 27.22 17.51 -10.13
C PRO A 367 26.16 18.14 -9.21
N GLY A 368 26.47 18.18 -7.91
CA GLY A 368 25.60 18.69 -6.85
C GLY A 368 24.26 17.94 -6.63
N ILE A 369 24.00 16.85 -7.37
CA ILE A 369 22.67 16.24 -7.49
C ILE A 369 22.75 14.73 -7.25
N SER A 370 22.30 14.29 -6.08
CA SER A 370 22.00 12.87 -5.82
C SER A 370 20.79 12.40 -6.61
N ARG A 371 20.77 11.09 -6.95
CA ARG A 371 19.71 10.46 -7.74
C ARG A 371 18.31 10.81 -7.26
N ARG A 372 17.54 11.43 -8.16
CA ARG A 372 16.18 11.89 -7.92
C ARG A 372 15.33 11.81 -9.19
N PRO A 373 13.99 11.77 -9.07
CA PRO A 373 13.10 11.94 -10.21
C PRO A 373 13.39 13.24 -10.98
N VAL A 374 13.33 13.17 -12.30
CA VAL A 374 13.46 14.33 -13.17
C VAL A 374 12.23 15.24 -13.04
N ASP A 375 11.05 14.68 -12.75
CA ASP A 375 9.74 15.36 -12.77
C ASP A 375 9.69 16.69 -11.98
N SER A 376 10.38 16.78 -10.84
CA SER A 376 10.39 17.97 -9.97
C SER A 376 11.37 19.06 -10.41
N ALA A 377 12.25 18.77 -11.36
CA ALA A 377 13.18 19.73 -11.95
C ALA A 377 12.67 20.33 -13.26
N LEU A 378 11.64 19.74 -13.88
CA LEU A 378 11.13 20.16 -15.18
C LEU A 378 10.39 21.50 -15.14
N LEU A 379 10.43 22.20 -16.27
CA LEU A 379 9.78 23.48 -16.52
C LEU A 379 9.01 23.45 -17.86
N MET A 380 7.89 24.17 -17.90
CA MET A 380 6.96 24.17 -19.05
C MET A 380 7.51 24.87 -20.31
N THR A 381 8.36 25.89 -20.14
CA THR A 381 9.00 26.62 -21.24
C THR A 381 10.47 26.89 -20.93
N ARG A 382 11.28 27.15 -21.97
CA ARG A 382 12.71 27.47 -21.81
C ARG A 382 12.94 28.77 -21.02
N ASP A 383 11.99 29.70 -21.12
CA ASP A 383 12.01 31.02 -20.45
C ASP A 383 11.26 31.01 -19.11
N SER A 384 10.76 29.85 -18.67
CA SER A 384 10.22 29.69 -17.32
C SER A 384 11.35 29.89 -16.31
N VAL A 385 11.24 30.93 -15.48
CA VAL A 385 11.99 30.97 -14.23
C VAL A 385 11.53 29.77 -13.39
N PRO A 386 12.45 28.96 -12.80
CA PRO A 386 12.04 27.97 -11.82
C PRO A 386 11.18 28.67 -10.76
N PRO A 387 10.01 28.14 -10.37
CA PRO A 387 9.15 28.83 -9.41
C PRO A 387 9.96 29.09 -8.16
N GLU A 388 10.29 30.36 -7.94
CA GLU A 388 11.00 30.80 -6.75
C GLU A 388 10.15 30.31 -5.58
N GLN A 389 10.75 29.54 -4.68
CA GLN A 389 10.05 29.10 -3.50
C GLN A 389 9.82 30.33 -2.65
N ALA A 390 8.68 30.97 -2.89
CA ALA A 390 8.12 32.01 -2.05
C ALA A 390 7.85 31.39 -0.70
N ILE A 391 8.89 31.39 0.14
CA ILE A 391 8.78 31.21 1.58
C ILE A 391 7.94 32.39 2.03
N ALA A 392 6.62 32.20 2.03
CA ALA A 392 5.68 33.18 2.51
C ALA A 392 6.15 33.64 3.89
N GLU A 393 6.27 34.96 4.08
CA GLU A 393 6.85 35.50 5.30
C GLU A 393 6.13 34.91 6.51
N ALA A 394 6.90 34.31 7.44
CA ALA A 394 6.33 33.50 8.49
C ALA A 394 5.35 34.34 9.33
N PHE A 395 4.07 33.93 9.34
CA PHE A 395 2.98 34.71 9.93
C PHE A 395 3.33 35.21 11.33
N LYS A 396 3.48 36.53 11.46
CA LYS A 396 3.93 37.16 12.68
C LYS A 396 2.76 37.29 13.65
N VAL A 397 2.81 36.49 14.72
CA VAL A 397 1.87 36.59 15.85
C VAL A 397 2.03 37.96 16.54
N ASP A 398 0.93 38.51 17.03
CA ASP A 398 0.86 39.78 17.75
C ASP A 398 0.19 39.51 19.10
N ASP A 399 0.91 39.77 20.20
CA ASP A 399 0.46 39.39 21.54
C ASP A 399 -0.80 40.15 22.00
N THR A 400 -1.08 41.32 21.44
CA THR A 400 -2.29 42.10 21.76
C THR A 400 -3.53 41.48 21.09
N LEU A 401 -3.38 41.02 19.84
CA LEU A 401 -4.42 40.30 19.12
C LEU A 401 -4.61 38.89 19.67
N VAL A 402 -3.55 38.22 20.16
CA VAL A 402 -3.65 36.96 20.91
C VAL A 402 -4.50 37.13 22.18
N ALA A 403 -4.34 38.23 22.92
CA ALA A 403 -5.14 38.51 24.11
C ALA A 403 -6.63 38.72 23.75
N LYS A 404 -6.93 39.62 22.80
CA LYS A 404 -8.31 39.86 22.31
C LYS A 404 -8.95 38.57 21.76
N GLY A 405 -8.20 37.78 21.00
CA GLY A 405 -8.67 36.51 20.44
C GLY A 405 -8.93 35.43 21.49
N ARG A 406 -8.18 35.42 22.60
CA ARG A 406 -8.41 34.50 23.73
C ARG A 406 -9.76 34.76 24.41
N GLU A 407 -10.15 36.02 24.52
CA GLU A 407 -11.44 36.43 25.09
C GLU A 407 -12.59 36.11 24.11
N LEU A 408 -12.43 36.49 22.84
CA LEU A 408 -13.39 36.19 21.76
C LEU A 408 -13.66 34.68 21.62
N PHE A 409 -12.65 33.82 21.77
CA PHE A 409 -12.83 32.37 21.71
C PHE A 409 -13.87 31.82 22.73
N VAL A 410 -14.17 32.59 23.80
CA VAL A 410 -15.22 32.27 24.77
C VAL A 410 -16.51 33.07 24.51
N SER A 411 -16.45 34.39 24.25
CA SER A 411 -17.66 35.21 24.02
C SER A 411 -18.43 34.81 22.77
N GLU A 412 -17.71 34.46 21.70
CA GLU A 412 -18.23 33.97 20.43
C GLU A 412 -18.55 32.45 20.49
N GLY A 413 -18.57 31.85 21.69
CA GLY A 413 -19.05 30.47 21.91
C GLY A 413 -18.20 29.35 21.31
N CYS A 414 -17.03 29.62 20.73
CA CYS A 414 -16.17 28.59 20.12
C CYS A 414 -15.78 27.48 21.11
N ALA A 415 -15.50 27.86 22.36
CA ALA A 415 -15.22 26.94 23.47
C ALA A 415 -16.38 26.00 23.87
N SER A 416 -17.61 26.26 23.44
CA SER A 416 -18.77 25.38 23.69
C SER A 416 -18.73 24.10 22.83
N CYS A 417 -18.15 24.19 21.63
CA CYS A 417 -17.97 23.06 20.71
C CYS A 417 -16.54 22.51 20.74
N HIS A 418 -15.54 23.38 20.77
CA HIS A 418 -14.14 23.01 20.64
C HIS A 418 -13.46 22.80 22.00
N GLN A 419 -12.85 21.63 22.19
CA GLN A 419 -11.81 21.49 23.21
C GLN A 419 -10.59 22.32 22.80
N MET A 420 -10.19 23.23 23.69
CA MET A 420 -8.91 23.92 23.63
C MET A 420 -8.28 23.96 25.03
N THR A 421 -6.98 23.73 25.09
CA THR A 421 -6.20 23.64 26.33
C THR A 421 -4.89 24.41 26.13
N ILE A 422 -4.61 25.40 26.98
CA ILE A 422 -3.38 26.21 26.95
C ILE A 422 -2.75 26.19 28.33
N ASN A 423 -1.44 25.95 28.42
CA ASN A 423 -0.68 25.87 29.67
C ASN A 423 -1.25 24.89 30.73
N GLY A 424 -2.01 23.89 30.29
CA GLY A 424 -2.71 22.91 31.14
C GLY A 424 -4.15 23.30 31.52
N GLU A 425 -4.57 24.54 31.26
CA GLU A 425 -5.94 25.01 31.51
C GLU A 425 -6.83 24.79 30.29
N ARG A 426 -8.00 24.15 30.48
CA ARG A 426 -9.01 23.97 29.45
C ARG A 426 -10.03 25.11 29.49
N PHE A 427 -10.37 25.66 28.33
CA PHE A 427 -11.42 26.68 28.22
C PHE A 427 -12.81 26.10 28.56
N LYS A 428 -13.65 26.95 29.18
CA LYS A 428 -15.04 26.62 29.52
C LYS A 428 -15.98 27.02 28.37
N PRO A 429 -17.09 26.28 28.14
CA PRO A 429 -18.19 26.72 27.27
C PRO A 429 -18.75 28.11 27.63
N LYS A 430 -19.43 28.74 26.68
CA LYS A 430 -20.37 29.85 26.94
C LYS A 430 -21.63 29.23 27.58
N ASP A 431 -22.01 29.71 28.77
CA ASP A 431 -23.26 29.32 29.45
C ASP A 431 -24.47 30.14 28.93
N GLY A 432 -25.69 29.77 29.33
CA GLY A 432 -26.89 30.60 29.14
C GLY A 432 -27.73 30.33 27.90
N TRP A 433 -27.42 29.31 27.09
CA TRP A 433 -28.19 28.94 25.90
C TRP A 433 -29.60 28.42 26.24
N THR A 434 -30.58 28.82 25.43
CA THR A 434 -31.97 28.32 25.47
C THR A 434 -32.04 26.81 25.21
N ALA A 435 -32.88 26.09 25.97
CA ALA A 435 -33.14 24.67 25.75
C ALA A 435 -33.91 24.43 24.45
N ILE A 436 -33.65 23.31 23.78
CA ILE A 436 -34.20 23.03 22.43
C ILE A 436 -35.73 22.91 22.41
N VAL A 437 -36.33 22.54 23.55
CA VAL A 437 -37.78 22.44 23.74
C VAL A 437 -38.49 23.79 23.77
N ASP A 438 -37.78 24.88 24.07
CA ASP A 438 -38.34 26.24 24.11
C ASP A 438 -38.19 26.96 22.76
N LEU A 439 -37.31 26.48 21.88
CA LEU A 439 -37.06 27.06 20.56
C LEU A 439 -38.23 26.93 19.58
N SER A 440 -38.27 27.84 18.61
CA SER A 440 -39.23 27.88 17.50
C SER A 440 -38.51 27.81 16.17
N MET A 441 -39.06 27.08 15.19
CA MET A 441 -38.54 27.08 13.81
C MET A 441 -38.64 28.46 13.13
N ARG A 442 -39.38 29.42 13.71
CA ARG A 442 -39.44 30.83 13.27
C ARG A 442 -38.21 31.65 13.70
N ASP A 443 -37.44 31.13 14.64
CA ASP A 443 -36.31 31.81 15.29
C ASP A 443 -35.02 30.98 15.21
N ALA A 444 -34.97 30.07 14.24
CA ALA A 444 -33.94 29.06 14.14
C ALA A 444 -32.62 29.58 13.56
N CYS A 445 -31.54 28.88 13.90
CA CYS A 445 -30.18 29.09 13.44
C CYS A 445 -29.94 28.95 11.92
N PHE A 446 -30.95 28.66 11.10
CA PHE A 446 -30.85 28.69 9.63
C PHE A 446 -31.40 29.98 9.01
N ILE A 447 -31.79 30.96 9.83
CA ILE A 447 -32.10 32.32 9.41
C ILE A 447 -30.81 33.13 9.50
N PRO A 448 -30.33 33.77 8.41
CA PRO A 448 -29.07 34.52 8.42
C PRO A 448 -29.16 35.80 9.25
N SER A 449 -28.01 36.29 9.71
CA SER A 449 -27.82 37.57 10.41
C SER A 449 -28.81 37.81 11.55
N ARG A 450 -28.72 36.93 12.56
CA ARG A 450 -29.43 37.05 13.85
C ARG A 450 -28.44 37.23 14.98
N ASP A 451 -28.55 38.35 15.69
CA ASP A 451 -27.77 38.74 16.87
C ASP A 451 -27.56 37.56 17.84
N GLU A 452 -26.30 37.28 18.18
CA GLU A 452 -25.82 36.20 19.06
C GLU A 452 -26.20 34.75 18.66
N VAL A 453 -26.74 34.50 17.46
CA VAL A 453 -27.15 33.16 17.01
C VAL A 453 -26.26 32.67 15.85
N PRO A 454 -25.49 31.57 16.04
CA PRO A 454 -24.69 30.98 14.97
C PRO A 454 -25.53 30.48 13.79
N TYR A 455 -25.08 30.76 12.56
CA TYR A 455 -25.79 30.43 11.34
C TYR A 455 -25.38 29.08 10.72
N PHE A 456 -26.37 28.23 10.46
CA PHE A 456 -26.27 26.99 9.69
C PHE A 456 -27.10 27.11 8.39
N PRO A 457 -26.50 27.09 7.18
CA PRO A 457 -27.23 27.15 5.90
C PRO A 457 -27.91 25.82 5.54
N LEU A 458 -28.79 25.32 6.40
CA LEU A 458 -29.44 24.01 6.27
C LEU A 458 -30.30 23.92 4.99
N SER A 459 -30.26 22.78 4.30
CA SER A 459 -31.15 22.52 3.15
C SER A 459 -32.60 22.30 3.60
N GLU A 460 -33.57 22.50 2.70
CA GLU A 460 -35.00 22.34 3.01
C GLU A 460 -35.33 20.98 3.65
N ALA A 461 -34.73 19.89 3.15
CA ALA A 461 -34.91 18.55 3.72
C ALA A 461 -34.27 18.38 5.11
N GLN A 462 -33.18 19.09 5.39
CA GLN A 462 -32.56 19.10 6.73
C GLN A 462 -33.41 19.93 7.71
N GLN A 463 -33.99 21.06 7.27
CA GLN A 463 -34.94 21.87 8.05
C GLN A 463 -36.23 21.08 8.34
N GLU A 464 -36.78 20.37 7.35
CA GLU A 464 -37.94 19.48 7.46
C GLU A 464 -37.70 18.39 8.54
N ALA A 465 -36.57 17.68 8.46
CA ALA A 465 -36.23 16.61 9.39
C ALA A 465 -35.96 17.12 10.82
N ILE A 466 -35.25 18.23 10.98
CA ILE A 466 -35.04 18.85 12.31
C ILE A 466 -36.37 19.35 12.88
N GLY A 467 -37.23 19.97 12.07
CA GLY A 467 -38.56 20.40 12.50
C GLY A 467 -39.45 19.24 12.97
N ALA A 468 -39.43 18.11 12.25
CA ALA A 468 -40.11 16.88 12.64
C ALA A 468 -39.58 16.32 13.97
N ALA A 469 -38.26 16.28 14.16
CA ALA A 469 -37.66 15.81 15.41
C ALA A 469 -37.86 16.79 16.59
N MET A 470 -37.89 18.10 16.36
CA MET A 470 -38.30 19.07 17.39
C MET A 470 -39.77 18.91 17.80
N ALA A 471 -40.65 18.56 16.86
CA ALA A 471 -42.06 18.27 17.15
C ALA A 471 -42.21 16.97 17.96
N ASP A 472 -41.49 15.90 17.59
CA ASP A 472 -41.39 14.65 18.37
C ASP A 472 -40.92 14.92 19.80
N LEU A 473 -39.80 15.62 19.98
CA LEU A 473 -39.24 15.92 21.30
C LEU A 473 -40.19 16.74 22.19
N LYS A 474 -40.96 17.68 21.62
CA LYS A 474 -41.95 18.47 22.36
C LYS A 474 -43.21 17.68 22.73
N GLN A 475 -43.56 16.64 21.98
CA GLN A 475 -44.71 15.78 22.26
C GLN A 475 -44.36 14.61 23.19
N ASN A 476 -43.18 14.04 23.02
CA ASN A 476 -42.66 12.86 23.74
C ASN A 476 -41.55 13.27 24.73
N ALA A 477 -41.75 14.39 25.43
CA ALA A 477 -40.76 15.01 26.33
C ALA A 477 -40.52 14.22 27.62
N GLU A 478 -41.45 13.34 28.02
CA GLU A 478 -41.22 12.32 29.05
C GLU A 478 -40.71 11.03 28.38
N PRO A 479 -39.45 10.61 28.60
CA PRO A 479 -38.93 9.41 27.96
C PRO A 479 -39.60 8.15 28.51
N GLN A 480 -40.20 7.33 27.64
CA GLN A 480 -40.34 5.91 27.94
C GLN A 480 -38.94 5.30 27.96
N ALA A 481 -38.33 5.26 29.14
CA ALA A 481 -36.91 4.95 29.38
C ALA A 481 -36.55 3.46 29.18
N SER A 482 -36.92 2.90 28.03
CA SER A 482 -36.35 1.66 27.51
C SER A 482 -34.98 1.95 26.89
N PRO A 483 -33.90 1.29 27.32
CA PRO A 483 -32.62 1.36 26.61
C PRO A 483 -32.80 0.90 25.17
N ALA A 484 -32.26 1.66 24.22
CA ALA A 484 -32.32 1.34 22.79
C ALA A 484 -31.78 -0.07 22.52
N GLY A 485 -32.57 -0.87 21.81
CA GLY A 485 -32.25 -2.27 21.54
C GLY A 485 -30.96 -2.42 20.74
N GLU A 486 -30.29 -3.57 20.85
CA GLU A 486 -28.97 -3.76 20.24
C GLU A 486 -28.99 -3.57 18.70
N LYS A 487 -30.09 -3.90 18.02
CA LYS A 487 -30.26 -3.65 16.57
C LYS A 487 -30.29 -2.16 16.23
N GLU A 488 -30.91 -1.33 17.07
CA GLU A 488 -30.93 0.13 16.91
C GLU A 488 -29.53 0.71 17.16
N THR A 489 -28.86 0.27 18.23
CA THR A 489 -27.48 0.63 18.55
C THR A 489 -26.52 0.29 17.40
N ILE A 490 -26.67 -0.87 16.76
CA ILE A 490 -25.90 -1.25 15.57
C ILE A 490 -26.19 -0.28 14.42
N ALA A 491 -27.46 -0.12 14.04
CA ALA A 491 -27.86 0.68 12.89
C ALA A 491 -27.40 2.14 13.01
N GLN A 492 -27.63 2.77 14.17
CA GLN A 492 -27.26 4.16 14.41
C GLN A 492 -25.75 4.37 14.52
N THR A 493 -25.00 3.44 15.14
CA THR A 493 -23.53 3.58 15.19
C THR A 493 -22.90 3.35 13.81
N MET A 494 -23.40 2.37 13.03
CA MET A 494 -22.98 2.17 11.64
C MET A 494 -23.29 3.37 10.74
N LEU A 495 -24.32 4.15 11.08
CA LEU A 495 -24.73 5.35 10.36
C LEU A 495 -23.79 6.53 10.64
N VAL A 496 -23.52 6.88 11.90
CA VAL A 496 -22.62 8.01 12.24
C VAL A 496 -21.15 7.74 11.94
N LEU A 497 -20.71 6.47 12.00
CA LEU A 497 -19.35 6.08 11.58
C LEU A 497 -19.23 5.81 10.07
N ASN A 498 -20.32 6.01 9.32
CA ASN A 498 -20.42 5.76 7.87
C ASN A 498 -19.99 4.34 7.43
N CYS A 499 -20.11 3.34 8.31
CA CYS A 499 -19.78 1.94 8.02
C CYS A 499 -20.55 1.42 6.79
N TYR A 500 -21.77 1.92 6.58
CA TYR A 500 -22.60 1.59 5.42
C TYR A 500 -21.98 1.99 4.06
N ALA A 501 -20.97 2.86 4.00
CA ALA A 501 -20.22 3.16 2.77
C ALA A 501 -19.43 1.96 2.21
N CYS A 502 -19.03 1.02 3.08
CA CYS A 502 -18.28 -0.18 2.72
C CYS A 502 -19.08 -1.47 2.94
N HIS A 503 -19.91 -1.50 3.99
CA HIS A 503 -20.58 -2.70 4.45
C HIS A 503 -22.09 -2.65 4.19
N ALA A 504 -22.67 -3.78 3.79
CA ALA A 504 -24.12 -4.00 3.87
C ALA A 504 -24.47 -4.64 5.23
N ARG A 505 -25.66 -4.36 5.75
CA ARG A 505 -26.33 -5.12 6.82
C ARG A 505 -27.83 -4.84 6.82
N ASP A 506 -28.65 -5.86 7.08
CA ASP A 506 -30.12 -5.78 7.17
C ASP A 506 -30.73 -5.12 5.90
N GLY A 507 -30.15 -5.43 4.74
CA GLY A 507 -30.50 -4.85 3.43
C GLY A 507 -30.02 -3.41 3.18
N LYS A 508 -29.39 -2.74 4.14
CA LYS A 508 -28.93 -1.35 4.05
C LYS A 508 -27.42 -1.25 3.81
N GLY A 509 -27.00 -0.23 3.06
CA GLY A 509 -25.59 0.09 2.85
C GLY A 509 -24.95 -0.59 1.63
N GLY A 510 -23.69 -1.02 1.78
CA GLY A 510 -22.86 -1.54 0.71
C GLY A 510 -22.14 -0.46 -0.10
N VAL A 511 -21.16 -0.91 -0.91
CA VAL A 511 -20.38 -0.06 -1.83
C VAL A 511 -21.27 0.45 -2.96
N GLN A 512 -21.22 1.75 -3.25
CA GLN A 512 -21.98 2.39 -4.34
C GLN A 512 -21.25 2.25 -5.69
N GLU A 513 -21.99 2.08 -6.78
CA GLU A 513 -21.42 1.75 -8.10
C GLU A 513 -20.35 2.73 -8.62
N PRO A 514 -20.49 4.07 -8.48
CA PRO A 514 -19.48 5.01 -8.99
C PRO A 514 -18.08 4.84 -8.40
N VAL A 515 -17.98 4.23 -7.20
CA VAL A 515 -16.71 3.92 -6.52
C VAL A 515 -16.39 2.42 -6.46
N ASN A 516 -17.30 1.54 -6.90
CA ASN A 516 -17.15 0.07 -6.86
C ASN A 516 -15.84 -0.40 -7.52
N LYS A 517 -15.50 0.17 -8.68
CA LYS A 517 -14.26 -0.10 -9.43
C LYS A 517 -12.95 0.17 -8.69
N PHE A 518 -12.94 0.98 -7.63
CA PHE A 518 -11.72 1.28 -6.85
C PHE A 518 -11.44 0.25 -5.74
N PHE A 519 -12.41 -0.60 -5.40
CA PHE A 519 -12.22 -1.69 -4.44
C PHE A 519 -11.50 -2.86 -5.13
N ALA A 520 -10.22 -3.04 -4.77
CA ALA A 520 -9.28 -3.92 -5.45
C ALA A 520 -8.78 -5.10 -4.58
N THR A 521 -8.25 -6.12 -5.24
CA THR A 521 -7.73 -7.37 -4.66
C THR A 521 -6.34 -7.69 -5.23
N THR A 522 -5.52 -8.46 -4.51
CA THR A 522 -4.32 -9.12 -5.07
C THR A 522 -4.63 -10.48 -5.68
N GLN A 523 -5.80 -11.04 -5.36
CA GLN A 523 -6.31 -12.33 -5.83
C GLN A 523 -7.52 -12.06 -6.75
N LYS A 524 -7.25 -11.86 -8.05
CA LYS A 524 -8.28 -11.49 -9.05
C LYS A 524 -9.35 -12.59 -9.20
N GLU A 525 -8.96 -13.85 -9.05
CA GLU A 525 -9.82 -15.02 -9.15
C GLU A 525 -10.88 -15.09 -8.04
N MET A 526 -10.63 -14.47 -6.87
CA MET A 526 -11.65 -14.32 -5.81
C MET A 526 -12.76 -13.33 -6.20
N GLY A 527 -12.57 -12.48 -7.21
CA GLY A 527 -13.56 -11.48 -7.64
C GLY A 527 -14.05 -10.61 -6.49
N ASP A 528 -15.36 -10.42 -6.39
CA ASP A 528 -16.02 -9.66 -5.32
C ASP A 528 -15.77 -10.26 -3.94
N GLU A 529 -15.60 -11.59 -3.84
CA GLU A 529 -15.25 -12.27 -2.60
C GLU A 529 -13.90 -11.78 -2.02
N GLY A 530 -13.00 -11.36 -2.92
CA GLY A 530 -11.65 -10.89 -2.67
C GLY A 530 -11.47 -9.38 -2.57
N ARG A 531 -12.41 -8.55 -3.07
CA ARG A 531 -12.24 -7.09 -3.16
C ARG A 531 -13.26 -6.27 -2.37
N ILE A 532 -14.50 -6.74 -2.22
CA ILE A 532 -15.58 -6.02 -1.53
C ILE A 532 -15.61 -6.37 -0.03
N PRO A 533 -15.60 -5.39 0.89
CA PRO A 533 -15.78 -5.63 2.32
C PRO A 533 -17.05 -6.45 2.61
N PRO A 534 -17.00 -7.40 3.55
CA PRO A 534 -18.10 -8.35 3.74
C PRO A 534 -19.36 -7.66 4.25
N PRO A 535 -20.56 -8.22 4.00
CA PRO A 535 -21.73 -7.89 4.79
C PRO A 535 -21.48 -8.13 6.30
N LEU A 536 -22.16 -7.37 7.15
CA LEU A 536 -22.08 -7.46 8.61
C LEU A 536 -23.29 -8.14 9.25
N ASP A 537 -24.06 -8.89 8.47
CA ASP A 537 -25.12 -9.77 8.94
C ASP A 537 -24.54 -10.98 9.69
N GLY A 538 -25.05 -11.28 10.88
CA GLY A 538 -24.64 -12.44 11.68
C GLY A 538 -23.18 -12.42 12.17
N VAL A 539 -22.49 -11.28 12.16
CA VAL A 539 -21.07 -11.22 12.55
C VAL A 539 -20.86 -11.35 14.06
N GLY A 540 -21.86 -11.04 14.88
CA GLY A 540 -21.82 -11.26 16.32
C GLY A 540 -21.85 -12.74 16.72
N ASP A 541 -22.60 -13.57 15.99
CA ASP A 541 -22.56 -15.03 16.08
C ASP A 541 -21.20 -15.56 15.64
N LYS A 542 -20.74 -15.08 14.48
CA LYS A 542 -19.52 -15.53 13.81
C LYS A 542 -18.25 -15.28 14.60
N LEU A 543 -18.09 -14.09 15.14
CA LEU A 543 -16.84 -13.61 15.72
C LEU A 543 -16.88 -13.63 17.25
N ARG A 544 -15.71 -13.85 17.87
CA ARG A 544 -15.56 -13.63 19.31
C ARG A 544 -15.65 -12.12 19.61
N PRO A 545 -16.22 -11.69 20.76
CA PRO A 545 -16.31 -10.27 21.13
C PRO A 545 -14.95 -9.54 21.08
N GLN A 546 -13.88 -10.22 21.50
CA GLN A 546 -12.51 -9.69 21.46
C GLN A 546 -12.01 -9.47 20.02
N TRP A 547 -12.47 -10.26 19.04
CA TRP A 547 -12.11 -10.05 17.63
C TRP A 547 -12.94 -8.95 16.97
N LEU A 548 -14.23 -8.80 17.33
CA LEU A 548 -15.01 -7.62 16.94
C LEU A 548 -14.35 -6.33 17.45
N GLN A 549 -13.96 -6.31 18.73
CA GLN A 549 -13.22 -5.21 19.34
C GLN A 549 -11.90 -4.92 18.60
N HIS A 550 -11.12 -5.95 18.25
CA HIS A 550 -9.91 -5.80 17.45
C HIS A 550 -10.21 -5.10 16.12
N VAL A 551 -11.12 -5.65 15.32
CA VAL A 551 -11.45 -5.19 13.96
C VAL A 551 -12.02 -3.77 13.94
N PHE A 552 -12.89 -3.42 14.90
CA PHE A 552 -13.55 -2.10 14.93
C PHE A 552 -12.68 -1.01 15.58
N ALA A 553 -12.06 -1.28 16.73
CA ALA A 553 -11.32 -0.24 17.46
C ALA A 553 -9.92 -0.01 16.88
N HIS A 554 -9.25 -1.07 16.41
CA HIS A 554 -7.84 -1.06 15.99
C HIS A 554 -7.64 -1.20 14.48
N GLY A 555 -8.72 -1.37 13.72
CA GLY A 555 -8.70 -1.71 12.31
C GLY A 555 -8.17 -3.13 12.06
N ALA A 556 -8.22 -3.58 10.80
CA ALA A 556 -7.79 -4.94 10.44
C ALA A 556 -7.13 -5.00 9.06
N LYS A 557 -6.10 -5.84 8.95
CA LYS A 557 -5.48 -6.29 7.69
C LYS A 557 -5.52 -7.83 7.54
N ASP A 558 -6.38 -8.50 8.30
CA ASP A 558 -6.57 -9.97 8.39
C ASP A 558 -6.79 -10.65 7.02
N ARG A 559 -7.26 -9.90 6.02
CA ARG A 559 -7.49 -10.36 4.65
C ARG A 559 -6.35 -9.85 3.76
N PRO A 560 -5.22 -10.57 3.66
CA PRO A 560 -4.02 -10.09 2.93
C PRO A 560 -4.26 -9.90 1.42
N TYR A 561 -5.38 -10.44 0.91
CA TYR A 561 -5.83 -10.30 -0.46
C TYR A 561 -6.60 -9.00 -0.74
N MET A 562 -7.25 -8.40 0.27
CA MET A 562 -7.99 -7.13 0.10
C MET A 562 -7.04 -5.93 0.12
N ARG A 563 -7.23 -4.98 -0.81
CA ARG A 563 -6.47 -3.72 -0.82
C ARG A 563 -7.07 -2.66 0.10
N THR A 564 -8.40 -2.56 0.13
CA THR A 564 -9.15 -1.71 1.06
C THR A 564 -8.95 -2.22 2.49
N MET A 565 -8.67 -1.32 3.43
CA MET A 565 -8.36 -1.66 4.82
C MET A 565 -9.53 -1.32 5.73
N MET A 566 -9.77 -2.13 6.78
CA MET A 566 -10.77 -1.79 7.79
C MET A 566 -10.22 -0.65 8.68
N PRO A 567 -10.90 0.51 8.77
CA PRO A 567 -10.39 1.66 9.53
C PRO A 567 -10.37 1.42 11.05
N LYS A 568 -9.54 2.20 11.76
CA LYS A 568 -9.52 2.27 13.22
C LYS A 568 -10.44 3.39 13.68
N PHE A 569 -11.55 3.05 14.33
CA PHE A 569 -12.49 4.04 14.87
C PHE A 569 -12.19 4.43 16.33
N GLY A 570 -11.30 3.70 17.02
CA GLY A 570 -10.97 3.92 18.43
C GLY A 570 -12.02 3.34 19.39
N GLN A 571 -11.58 2.85 20.55
CA GLN A 571 -12.41 2.07 21.48
C GLN A 571 -13.67 2.81 21.94
N GLU A 572 -13.56 4.11 22.28
CA GLU A 572 -14.69 4.93 22.77
C GLU A 572 -15.88 4.94 21.78
N ASN A 573 -15.60 4.95 20.47
CA ASN A 573 -16.64 5.06 19.44
C ASN A 573 -17.31 3.72 19.12
N VAL A 574 -16.74 2.58 19.52
CA VAL A 574 -17.19 1.23 19.07
C VAL A 574 -17.40 0.20 20.19
N ALA A 575 -17.22 0.58 21.46
CA ALA A 575 -17.46 -0.30 22.61
C ALA A 575 -18.92 -0.83 22.60
N LYS A 576 -19.90 0.09 22.66
CA LYS A 576 -21.34 -0.25 22.57
C LYS A 576 -21.69 -1.03 21.31
N LEU A 577 -21.07 -0.69 20.17
CA LEU A 577 -21.28 -1.40 18.90
C LEU A 577 -20.82 -2.86 18.97
N THR A 578 -19.66 -3.11 19.57
CA THR A 578 -19.09 -4.45 19.77
C THR A 578 -20.00 -5.32 20.63
N GLU A 579 -20.48 -4.77 21.76
CA GLU A 579 -21.43 -5.43 22.66
C GLU A 579 -22.78 -5.70 21.97
N ALA A 580 -23.30 -4.71 21.24
CA ALA A 580 -24.57 -4.81 20.54
C ALA A 580 -24.54 -5.91 19.46
N PHE A 581 -23.49 -5.96 18.61
CA PHE A 581 -23.29 -7.07 17.68
C PHE A 581 -23.23 -8.42 18.41
N ALA A 582 -22.38 -8.52 19.44
CA ALA A 582 -22.12 -9.77 20.15
C ALA A 582 -23.35 -10.38 20.85
N LYS A 583 -24.41 -9.59 21.05
CA LYS A 583 -25.74 -10.02 21.52
C LYS A 583 -26.79 -10.14 20.41
N ALA A 584 -26.96 -9.12 19.55
CA ALA A 584 -28.07 -9.04 18.59
C ALA A 584 -28.07 -10.14 17.53
N ASP A 585 -26.89 -10.64 17.19
CA ASP A 585 -26.70 -11.74 16.25
C ASP A 585 -26.59 -13.10 16.96
N TYR A 586 -26.50 -13.14 18.30
CA TYR A 586 -26.08 -14.35 19.03
C TYR A 586 -27.05 -15.52 18.83
N VAL A 587 -26.49 -16.66 18.42
CA VAL A 587 -27.18 -17.95 18.34
C VAL A 587 -26.65 -18.82 19.48
N GLU A 588 -27.55 -19.38 20.28
CA GLU A 588 -27.18 -20.31 21.36
C GLU A 588 -26.53 -21.59 20.77
N PRO A 589 -25.35 -22.02 21.25
CA PRO A 589 -24.65 -23.17 20.71
C PRO A 589 -25.46 -24.47 20.68
N SER A 590 -25.31 -25.22 19.60
CA SER A 590 -25.74 -26.62 19.53
C SER A 590 -24.86 -27.49 20.43
N ALA A 591 -25.45 -28.51 21.06
CA ALA A 591 -24.71 -29.49 21.85
C ALA A 591 -23.54 -30.08 21.04
N GLU A 592 -22.38 -30.24 21.66
CA GLU A 592 -21.24 -30.92 21.05
C GLU A 592 -21.38 -32.43 21.23
N PRO A 593 -21.16 -33.26 20.19
CA PRO A 593 -21.14 -34.72 20.36
C PRO A 593 -19.94 -35.15 21.21
N GLU A 594 -20.12 -36.22 21.97
CA GLU A 594 -19.05 -36.84 22.74
C GLU A 594 -18.03 -37.54 21.80
N ILE A 595 -16.75 -37.37 22.13
CA ILE A 595 -15.60 -37.87 21.35
C ILE A 595 -14.67 -38.63 22.28
N ASP A 596 -14.81 -39.95 22.31
CA ASP A 596 -13.90 -40.87 23.01
C ASP A 596 -12.62 -41.11 22.19
N VAL A 597 -11.87 -40.03 21.94
CA VAL A 597 -10.61 -40.03 21.18
C VAL A 597 -9.62 -39.10 21.88
N PRO A 598 -8.41 -39.57 22.30
CA PRO A 598 -7.41 -38.71 22.95
C PRO A 598 -7.03 -37.50 22.09
N ASP A 599 -6.91 -36.31 22.69
CA ASP A 599 -6.69 -35.03 21.97
C ASP A 599 -5.52 -35.09 20.96
N HIS A 600 -4.41 -35.75 21.30
CA HIS A 600 -3.28 -35.88 20.37
C HIS A 600 -3.61 -36.70 19.10
N ARG A 601 -4.52 -37.68 19.18
CA ARG A 601 -5.06 -38.42 18.03
C ARG A 601 -6.04 -37.55 17.26
N LEU A 602 -6.95 -36.88 17.98
CA LEU A 602 -7.94 -35.97 17.43
C LEU A 602 -7.29 -34.85 16.59
N LYS A 603 -6.22 -34.22 17.11
CA LYS A 603 -5.38 -33.23 16.41
C LYS A 603 -4.64 -33.80 15.21
N SER A 604 -4.15 -35.04 15.29
CA SER A 604 -3.51 -35.73 14.16
C SER A 604 -4.51 -35.97 13.01
N VAL A 605 -5.75 -36.35 13.34
CA VAL A 605 -6.84 -36.54 12.39
C VAL A 605 -7.31 -35.19 11.80
N GLY A 606 -7.39 -34.13 12.61
CA GLY A 606 -7.61 -32.76 12.12
C GLY A 606 -6.53 -32.27 11.16
N ARG A 607 -5.25 -32.48 11.48
CA ARG A 607 -4.09 -32.19 10.63
C ARG A 607 -4.14 -32.94 9.30
N HIS A 608 -4.59 -34.19 9.31
CA HIS A 608 -4.80 -34.98 8.09
C HIS A 608 -5.90 -34.36 7.22
N MET A 609 -7.05 -34.02 7.80
CA MET A 609 -8.19 -33.43 7.08
C MET A 609 -7.87 -32.09 6.41
N VAL A 610 -7.06 -31.23 7.05
CA VAL A 610 -6.62 -29.93 6.48
C VAL A 610 -5.62 -30.10 5.32
N GLY A 611 -4.91 -31.23 5.26
CA GLY A 611 -3.84 -31.51 4.29
C GLY A 611 -4.30 -32.02 2.92
N ALA A 612 -3.33 -32.18 2.01
CA ALA A 612 -3.51 -32.55 0.60
C ALA A 612 -4.23 -33.88 0.34
N LYS A 613 -4.20 -34.81 1.32
CA LYS A 613 -4.71 -36.18 1.21
C LYS A 613 -6.18 -36.33 1.64
N ALA A 614 -6.83 -35.22 1.99
CA ALA A 614 -8.23 -35.13 2.39
C ALA A 614 -8.82 -33.79 1.87
N PHE A 615 -9.61 -33.07 2.68
CA PHE A 615 -10.33 -31.85 2.28
C PHE A 615 -9.45 -30.69 1.81
N SER A 616 -8.12 -30.78 1.96
CA SER A 616 -7.16 -29.91 1.26
C SER A 616 -7.32 -28.41 1.55
N CYS A 617 -7.80 -28.02 2.73
CA CYS A 617 -8.06 -26.62 3.10
C CYS A 617 -6.84 -25.70 2.87
N MET A 618 -5.63 -26.25 3.04
CA MET A 618 -4.35 -25.55 2.78
C MET A 618 -4.13 -25.11 1.30
N LYS A 619 -4.94 -25.59 0.34
CA LYS A 619 -4.92 -25.12 -1.06
C LYS A 619 -5.50 -23.72 -1.23
N CYS A 620 -6.39 -23.31 -0.32
CA CYS A 620 -7.08 -22.02 -0.37
C CYS A 620 -6.82 -21.13 0.85
N HIS A 621 -6.25 -21.67 1.93
CA HIS A 621 -5.97 -20.93 3.17
C HIS A 621 -4.50 -20.97 3.51
N ASN A 622 -3.95 -19.82 3.90
CA ASN A 622 -2.59 -19.71 4.42
C ASN A 622 -2.46 -20.43 5.78
N PHE A 623 -1.22 -20.75 6.17
CA PHE A 623 -0.91 -21.39 7.45
C PHE A 623 0.45 -20.89 7.92
N ASP A 624 0.47 -19.82 8.72
CA ASP A 624 1.68 -19.06 9.08
C ASP A 624 2.89 -19.95 9.48
N PRO A 625 4.10 -19.71 8.94
CA PRO A 625 4.49 -18.67 7.96
C PRO A 625 4.21 -19.05 6.48
N TYR A 626 3.63 -20.22 6.21
CA TYR A 626 3.49 -20.78 4.87
C TYR A 626 2.29 -20.21 4.11
N LYS A 627 2.51 -19.91 2.83
CA LYS A 627 1.45 -19.53 1.89
C LYS A 627 0.65 -20.76 1.45
N ALA A 628 -0.62 -20.56 1.15
CA ALA A 628 -1.46 -21.58 0.51
C ALA A 628 -0.86 -22.03 -0.83
N THR A 629 -1.12 -23.28 -1.25
CA THR A 629 -0.64 -23.81 -2.54
C THR A 629 -1.47 -23.32 -3.75
N GLY A 630 -2.52 -22.54 -3.53
CA GLY A 630 -3.38 -21.93 -4.55
C GLY A 630 -3.87 -20.55 -4.13
N VAL A 631 -5.19 -20.39 -3.95
CA VAL A 631 -5.82 -19.12 -3.53
C VAL A 631 -5.30 -18.69 -2.16
N GLN A 632 -4.99 -17.40 -1.98
CA GLN A 632 -4.31 -16.88 -0.79
C GLN A 632 -5.30 -16.31 0.27
N ALA A 633 -6.29 -17.10 0.74
CA ALA A 633 -7.29 -16.61 1.68
C ALA A 633 -6.82 -16.56 3.16
N LEU A 634 -7.76 -16.33 4.08
CA LEU A 634 -7.53 -16.17 5.53
C LEU A 634 -6.66 -17.29 6.13
N ASP A 635 -5.70 -16.94 6.99
CA ASP A 635 -4.78 -17.87 7.67
C ASP A 635 -5.50 -18.76 8.70
N LEU A 636 -5.34 -20.09 8.56
CA LEU A 636 -5.95 -21.08 9.45
C LEU A 636 -5.48 -20.95 10.91
N THR A 637 -4.23 -20.51 11.15
CA THR A 637 -3.67 -20.39 12.51
C THR A 637 -4.37 -19.30 13.36
N THR A 638 -5.23 -18.50 12.75
CA THR A 638 -6.04 -17.45 13.40
C THR A 638 -7.48 -17.87 13.74
N MET A 639 -7.98 -18.97 13.15
CA MET A 639 -9.43 -19.25 13.10
C MET A 639 -10.05 -19.41 14.48
N THR A 640 -9.38 -20.13 15.38
CA THR A 640 -9.85 -20.40 16.74
C THR A 640 -9.85 -19.16 17.65
N LYS A 641 -8.96 -18.20 17.40
CA LYS A 641 -8.95 -16.88 18.07
C LYS A 641 -10.07 -15.96 17.58
N ARG A 642 -10.42 -16.09 16.30
CA ARG A 642 -11.32 -15.18 15.58
C ARG A 642 -12.79 -15.60 15.66
N LEU A 643 -13.07 -16.89 15.48
CA LEU A 643 -14.42 -17.44 15.34
C LEU A 643 -14.95 -18.01 16.65
N ARG A 644 -16.28 -18.14 16.75
CA ARG A 644 -16.94 -19.02 17.75
C ARG A 644 -16.93 -20.46 17.25
N LYS A 645 -16.76 -21.43 18.18
CA LYS A 645 -16.61 -22.86 17.88
C LYS A 645 -17.84 -23.49 17.22
N ASP A 646 -19.02 -23.20 17.77
CA ASP A 646 -20.30 -23.63 17.19
C ASP A 646 -20.60 -22.97 15.83
N TRP A 647 -20.29 -21.68 15.65
CA TRP A 647 -20.38 -21.05 14.33
C TRP A 647 -19.49 -21.72 13.30
N PHE A 648 -18.27 -22.12 13.67
CA PHE A 648 -17.37 -22.87 12.80
C PHE A 648 -17.94 -24.24 12.41
N ARG A 649 -18.58 -24.96 13.34
CA ARG A 649 -19.36 -26.19 13.03
C ARG A 649 -20.44 -25.91 11.98
N ARG A 650 -21.35 -24.97 12.25
CA ARG A 650 -22.46 -24.63 11.34
C ARG A 650 -21.97 -24.12 9.98
N TYR A 651 -20.90 -23.33 9.94
CA TYR A 651 -20.35 -22.81 8.69
C TYR A 651 -19.75 -23.88 7.80
N LEU A 652 -19.00 -24.84 8.36
CA LEU A 652 -18.37 -25.91 7.56
C LEU A 652 -19.38 -26.93 7.00
N ARG A 653 -20.56 -27.04 7.62
CA ARG A 653 -21.71 -27.78 7.04
C ARG A 653 -22.31 -27.09 5.82
N GLU A 654 -22.37 -25.76 5.82
CA GLU A 654 -23.10 -24.99 4.80
C GLU A 654 -22.45 -23.65 4.41
N PRO A 655 -21.24 -23.61 3.82
CA PRO A 655 -20.53 -22.34 3.58
C PRO A 655 -21.35 -21.35 2.73
N ASN A 656 -22.10 -21.86 1.74
CA ASN A 656 -22.94 -21.08 0.84
C ASN A 656 -24.19 -20.48 1.51
N THR A 657 -24.71 -21.07 2.59
CA THR A 657 -25.87 -20.51 3.34
C THR A 657 -25.45 -19.26 4.10
N PHE A 658 -24.22 -19.22 4.64
CA PHE A 658 -23.66 -18.05 5.33
C PHE A 658 -22.95 -17.04 4.41
N ARG A 659 -22.57 -17.44 3.20
CA ARG A 659 -21.96 -16.57 2.19
C ARG A 659 -22.29 -17.10 0.79
N PRO A 660 -23.43 -16.69 0.19
CA PRO A 660 -23.80 -17.09 -1.16
C PRO A 660 -22.69 -16.80 -2.17
N GLY A 661 -22.37 -17.78 -3.02
CA GLY A 661 -21.31 -17.66 -4.04
C GLY A 661 -19.89 -17.74 -3.49
N THR A 662 -19.68 -18.16 -2.24
CA THR A 662 -18.32 -18.40 -1.71
C THR A 662 -17.62 -19.53 -2.45
N ARG A 663 -16.31 -19.38 -2.67
CA ARG A 663 -15.46 -20.43 -3.26
C ARG A 663 -15.17 -21.61 -2.33
N MET A 664 -15.64 -21.58 -1.08
CA MET A 664 -15.40 -22.66 -0.13
C MET A 664 -16.29 -23.89 -0.41
N PRO A 665 -15.70 -25.09 -0.60
CA PRO A 665 -16.48 -26.30 -0.89
C PRO A 665 -17.23 -26.81 0.33
N THR A 666 -18.45 -27.32 0.12
CA THR A 666 -19.24 -28.01 1.14
C THR A 666 -18.67 -29.43 1.38
N SER A 667 -17.63 -29.52 2.20
CA SER A 667 -16.94 -30.79 2.49
C SER A 667 -17.73 -31.75 3.39
N TRP A 668 -18.63 -31.23 4.23
CA TRP A 668 -19.42 -32.00 5.20
C TRP A 668 -20.93 -31.81 4.94
N PRO A 669 -21.58 -32.69 4.16
CA PRO A 669 -22.96 -32.49 3.70
C PRO A 669 -24.02 -32.55 4.82
N LYS A 670 -25.24 -32.06 4.50
CA LYS A 670 -26.37 -31.93 5.44
C LYS A 670 -26.91 -33.24 6.01
N ASN A 671 -26.65 -34.38 5.36
CA ASN A 671 -27.15 -35.70 5.78
C ASN A 671 -26.41 -36.31 7.00
N GLY A 672 -25.50 -35.57 7.64
CA GLY A 672 -24.72 -36.05 8.77
C GLY A 672 -23.43 -36.79 8.40
N GLN A 673 -23.38 -37.43 7.22
CA GLN A 673 -22.33 -38.37 6.83
C GLN A 673 -21.32 -37.78 5.84
N SER A 674 -20.06 -37.78 6.24
CA SER A 674 -18.91 -37.33 5.47
C SER A 674 -18.57 -38.31 4.35
N PRO A 675 -18.15 -37.85 3.17
CA PRO A 675 -17.58 -38.73 2.13
C PRO A 675 -16.22 -39.31 2.53
N LEU A 676 -15.59 -38.80 3.60
CA LEU A 676 -14.36 -39.32 4.18
C LEU A 676 -14.69 -40.19 5.40
N TYR A 677 -14.30 -41.47 5.36
CA TYR A 677 -14.30 -42.34 6.53
C TYR A 677 -12.95 -42.27 7.26
N LEU A 678 -12.98 -42.13 8.57
CA LEU A 678 -11.80 -42.10 9.44
C LEU A 678 -11.98 -43.11 10.59
N PRO A 679 -11.03 -44.01 10.89
CA PRO A 679 -11.24 -45.04 11.92
C PRO A 679 -11.65 -44.53 13.30
N ASP A 680 -11.12 -43.38 13.74
CA ASP A 680 -11.40 -42.80 15.05
C ASP A 680 -12.72 -41.99 15.11
N LEU A 681 -13.29 -41.57 13.96
CA LEU A 681 -14.43 -40.62 13.88
C LEU A 681 -15.55 -41.06 12.90
N GLU A 682 -15.40 -42.24 12.30
CA GLU A 682 -16.20 -42.78 11.19
C GLU A 682 -16.48 -41.75 10.08
N THR A 683 -17.75 -41.60 9.67
CA THR A 683 -18.23 -40.56 8.76
C THR A 683 -18.92 -39.41 9.51
N ASP A 684 -18.83 -39.33 10.85
CA ASP A 684 -19.50 -38.29 11.62
C ASP A 684 -18.88 -36.91 11.33
N CYS A 685 -19.60 -36.11 10.55
CA CYS A 685 -19.15 -34.79 10.13
C CYS A 685 -18.89 -33.84 11.31
N ASP A 686 -19.64 -33.93 12.41
CA ASP A 686 -19.47 -32.99 13.53
C ASP A 686 -18.25 -33.37 14.37
N LYS A 687 -18.01 -34.67 14.60
CA LYS A 687 -16.76 -35.14 15.20
C LYS A 687 -15.55 -34.81 14.33
N GLN A 688 -15.68 -34.95 13.01
CA GLN A 688 -14.63 -34.54 12.05
C GLN A 688 -14.35 -33.03 12.09
N ILE A 689 -15.38 -32.17 12.11
CA ILE A 689 -15.21 -30.72 12.21
C ILE A 689 -14.59 -30.33 13.57
N LEU A 690 -14.99 -30.98 14.67
CA LEU A 690 -14.39 -30.78 15.98
C LEU A 690 -12.90 -31.19 16.03
N ALA A 691 -12.51 -32.22 15.28
CA ALA A 691 -11.10 -32.59 15.12
C ALA A 691 -10.29 -31.53 14.36
N VAL A 692 -10.85 -30.92 13.30
CA VAL A 692 -10.25 -29.77 12.63
C VAL A 692 -10.14 -28.58 13.59
N TRP A 693 -11.15 -28.34 14.43
CA TRP A 693 -11.11 -27.27 15.43
C TRP A 693 -10.01 -27.47 16.46
N SER A 694 -9.94 -28.62 17.15
CA SER A 694 -8.90 -28.93 18.15
C SER A 694 -7.49 -28.79 17.55
N TYR A 695 -7.27 -29.28 16.32
CA TYR A 695 -6.01 -29.08 15.60
C TYR A 695 -5.63 -27.59 15.43
N LEU A 696 -6.61 -26.72 15.18
CA LEU A 696 -6.38 -25.28 15.01
C LEU A 696 -6.34 -24.50 16.34
N GLU A 697 -6.60 -25.12 17.50
CA GLU A 697 -6.46 -24.45 18.81
C GLU A 697 -4.99 -24.25 19.20
N ASP A 698 -4.08 -25.11 18.72
CA ASP A 698 -2.63 -24.93 18.86
C ASP A 698 -2.12 -23.69 18.06
N GLY A 699 -2.91 -23.19 17.10
CA GLY A 699 -2.63 -21.96 16.34
C GLY A 699 -1.28 -22.00 15.62
N LYS A 700 -0.39 -21.04 15.92
CA LYS A 700 0.98 -21.01 15.36
C LYS A 700 1.90 -22.14 15.84
N LYS A 701 1.44 -23.00 16.77
CA LYS A 701 2.14 -24.23 17.20
C LYS A 701 1.60 -25.49 16.51
N ALA A 702 0.50 -25.39 15.75
CA ALA A 702 -0.11 -26.53 15.08
C ALA A 702 0.84 -27.10 14.01
N GLY A 703 1.08 -28.42 14.04
CA GLY A 703 1.99 -29.08 13.10
C GLY A 703 1.52 -28.95 11.66
N VAL A 704 2.37 -28.42 10.77
CA VAL A 704 2.01 -27.98 9.39
C VAL A 704 1.23 -29.07 8.61
N PRO A 705 0.14 -28.73 7.88
CA PRO A 705 -0.66 -29.70 7.12
C PRO A 705 0.16 -30.49 6.09
N TYR A 706 -0.16 -31.78 5.93
CA TYR A 706 0.52 -32.64 4.95
C TYR A 706 0.38 -32.11 3.52
N GLY A 707 1.49 -32.04 2.78
CA GLY A 707 1.54 -31.56 1.39
C GLY A 707 1.35 -30.05 1.20
N LEU A 708 1.39 -29.25 2.27
CA LEU A 708 1.53 -27.79 2.17
C LEU A 708 2.99 -27.38 1.92
N ILE A 709 3.91 -28.03 2.63
CA ILE A 709 5.33 -28.05 2.27
C ILE A 709 5.53 -29.27 1.33
N PRO A 710 6.29 -29.15 0.23
CA PRO A 710 6.71 -30.30 -0.56
C PRO A 710 7.49 -31.32 0.29
N ASP A 711 7.37 -32.61 -0.02
CA ASP A 711 8.25 -33.62 0.56
C ASP A 711 9.69 -33.39 0.06
N PRO A 712 10.73 -33.55 0.92
CA PRO A 712 12.11 -33.26 0.55
C PRO A 712 12.62 -34.25 -0.51
N ILE A 713 13.26 -33.72 -1.54
CA ILE A 713 13.91 -34.44 -2.65
C ILE A 713 15.42 -34.29 -2.45
N VAL A 714 15.93 -34.90 -1.38
CA VAL A 714 17.36 -34.87 -1.04
C VAL A 714 18.15 -35.56 -2.15
N LEU A 715 18.95 -34.78 -2.87
CA LEU A 715 19.94 -35.31 -3.79
C LEU A 715 21.12 -35.83 -2.98
N LYS A 716 21.55 -37.05 -3.28
CA LYS A 716 22.81 -37.65 -2.78
C LYS A 716 23.61 -38.16 -3.98
N ALA A 717 24.93 -37.98 -3.95
CA ALA A 717 25.78 -38.11 -5.13
C ALA A 717 26.40 -39.51 -5.32
N ASP A 718 25.86 -40.53 -4.64
CA ASP A 718 26.37 -41.90 -4.37
C ASP A 718 27.00 -42.69 -5.54
N LYS A 719 26.86 -42.24 -6.79
CA LYS A 719 27.25 -42.96 -8.02
C LYS A 719 27.97 -42.11 -9.05
N ALA A 720 27.63 -40.82 -9.13
CA ALA A 720 28.23 -39.85 -10.04
C ALA A 720 28.02 -38.44 -9.49
N PRO A 721 28.89 -37.47 -9.81
CA PRO A 721 28.74 -36.08 -9.39
C PRO A 721 27.39 -35.48 -9.82
N ILE A 722 26.73 -34.79 -8.90
CA ILE A 722 25.43 -34.12 -9.14
C ILE A 722 25.65 -32.61 -9.13
N ILE A 723 25.29 -31.94 -10.23
CA ILE A 723 25.42 -30.49 -10.37
C ILE A 723 24.06 -29.82 -10.17
N TYR A 724 23.96 -28.96 -9.16
CA TYR A 724 22.74 -28.22 -8.80
C TYR A 724 22.93 -26.72 -9.06
N ARG A 725 22.20 -26.16 -10.02
CA ARG A 725 22.36 -24.77 -10.47
C ARG A 725 21.15 -23.92 -10.10
N ASN A 726 21.05 -23.52 -8.84
CA ASN A 726 19.99 -22.63 -8.40
C ASN A 726 20.40 -21.72 -7.21
N PHE A 727 19.43 -21.04 -6.60
CA PHE A 727 19.63 -20.21 -5.40
C PHE A 727 20.10 -21.07 -4.22
N ILE A 728 21.39 -21.02 -3.87
CA ILE A 728 21.97 -21.69 -2.70
C ILE A 728 22.26 -20.65 -1.61
N ASP A 729 21.82 -20.90 -0.38
CA ASP A 729 22.07 -20.02 0.77
C ASP A 729 23.58 -19.96 1.08
N GLY A 730 24.11 -18.77 1.35
CA GLY A 730 25.56 -18.51 1.47
C GLY A 730 26.38 -18.47 0.16
N ALA A 731 25.85 -19.00 -0.97
CA ALA A 731 26.53 -19.00 -2.27
C ALA A 731 25.82 -18.16 -3.37
N GLY A 732 24.56 -17.76 -3.16
CA GLY A 732 23.86 -16.76 -3.97
C GLY A 732 23.07 -17.29 -5.19
N ALA A 733 22.52 -16.36 -5.96
CA ALA A 733 21.55 -16.63 -7.03
C ALA A 733 22.15 -17.20 -8.34
N ARG A 734 23.48 -17.27 -8.42
CA ARG A 734 24.26 -17.84 -9.54
C ARG A 734 25.19 -18.96 -9.07
N ALA A 735 24.91 -19.54 -7.90
CA ALA A 735 25.68 -20.65 -7.37
C ALA A 735 25.62 -21.89 -8.29
N ILE A 736 26.71 -22.64 -8.28
CA ILE A 736 26.81 -23.98 -8.86
C ILE A 736 27.22 -24.91 -7.72
N GLY A 737 26.24 -25.59 -7.15
CA GLY A 737 26.48 -26.70 -6.23
C GLY A 737 27.00 -27.91 -7.01
N VAL A 738 27.96 -28.63 -6.44
CA VAL A 738 28.44 -29.91 -6.96
C VAL A 738 28.59 -30.87 -5.79
N GLY A 739 27.80 -31.93 -5.79
CA GLY A 739 27.96 -33.05 -4.86
C GLY A 739 28.73 -34.18 -5.52
N TYR A 740 29.50 -34.93 -4.75
CA TYR A 740 30.42 -35.96 -5.26
C TYR A 740 30.20 -37.32 -4.57
N PRO A 741 30.37 -38.46 -5.28
CA PRO A 741 30.22 -39.82 -4.71
C PRO A 741 31.06 -40.07 -3.46
N GLU A 742 32.22 -39.42 -3.37
CA GLU A 742 33.17 -39.51 -2.26
C GLU A 742 32.70 -38.79 -1.00
N GLY A 743 31.62 -37.99 -1.06
CA GLY A 743 31.00 -37.29 0.07
C GLY A 743 31.42 -35.82 0.26
N ALA A 744 32.49 -35.35 -0.39
CA ALA A 744 32.96 -33.96 -0.30
C ALA A 744 32.20 -33.04 -1.29
N ASN A 745 31.21 -32.30 -0.80
CA ASN A 745 30.36 -31.40 -1.59
C ASN A 745 30.89 -29.96 -1.61
N LEU A 746 30.53 -29.18 -2.63
CA LEU A 746 30.87 -27.75 -2.74
C LEU A 746 29.75 -26.88 -3.33
N ALA A 747 29.86 -25.58 -3.13
CA ALA A 747 29.16 -24.57 -3.93
C ALA A 747 30.14 -23.49 -4.44
N PHE A 748 30.20 -23.32 -5.75
CA PHE A 748 30.95 -22.26 -6.43
C PHE A 748 30.05 -21.07 -6.74
N ASP A 749 30.45 -19.88 -6.33
CA ASP A 749 29.77 -18.61 -6.63
C ASP A 749 30.24 -18.09 -8.00
N ALA A 750 29.45 -18.37 -9.03
CA ALA A 750 29.74 -17.94 -10.41
C ALA A 750 29.28 -16.49 -10.72
N GLU A 751 29.01 -15.67 -9.71
CA GLU A 751 28.98 -14.21 -9.85
C GLU A 751 30.29 -13.57 -9.36
N GLN A 752 30.92 -14.13 -8.32
CA GLN A 752 32.20 -13.63 -7.79
C GLN A 752 33.45 -14.41 -8.25
N MET A 753 33.30 -15.60 -8.83
CA MET A 753 34.40 -16.55 -9.12
C MET A 753 35.17 -16.96 -7.85
N ARG A 754 34.47 -17.57 -6.90
CA ARG A 754 35.04 -18.11 -5.67
C ARG A 754 34.39 -19.45 -5.30
N LEU A 755 35.14 -20.27 -4.55
CA LEU A 755 34.54 -21.28 -3.70
C LEU A 755 33.78 -20.56 -2.58
N ALA A 756 32.49 -20.84 -2.39
CA ALA A 756 31.66 -20.16 -1.39
C ALA A 756 31.35 -21.04 -0.19
N LEU A 757 31.15 -22.34 -0.40
CA LEU A 757 30.81 -23.34 0.62
C LEU A 757 31.47 -24.69 0.29
N ILE A 758 31.76 -25.48 1.33
CA ILE A 758 32.05 -26.93 1.25
C ILE A 758 31.40 -27.64 2.46
N TRP A 759 31.00 -28.90 2.28
CA TRP A 759 30.34 -29.71 3.32
C TRP A 759 30.42 -31.21 2.98
N HIS A 760 30.05 -32.07 3.92
CA HIS A 760 30.09 -33.53 3.79
C HIS A 760 28.71 -34.17 3.75
N GLU A 761 28.64 -35.43 3.30
CA GLU A 761 27.43 -36.26 3.23
C GLU A 761 26.33 -35.70 2.30
N ASP A 762 25.12 -35.45 2.82
CA ASP A 762 23.95 -35.13 2.00
C ASP A 762 24.12 -33.82 1.22
N PHE A 763 23.92 -33.89 -0.10
CA PHE A 763 24.25 -32.79 -0.97
C PHE A 763 23.23 -31.63 -0.83
N ILE A 764 22.01 -31.75 -1.35
CA ILE A 764 21.01 -30.68 -1.25
C ILE A 764 19.56 -31.16 -1.47
N ASP A 765 18.59 -30.58 -0.77
CA ASP A 765 17.16 -30.79 -1.05
C ASP A 765 16.72 -30.03 -2.32
N ALA A 766 16.34 -30.76 -3.35
CA ALA A 766 15.84 -30.18 -4.59
C ALA A 766 14.35 -29.77 -4.54
N SER A 767 13.59 -30.11 -3.49
CA SER A 767 12.12 -30.00 -3.44
C SER A 767 11.59 -28.61 -3.84
N ARG A 768 12.18 -27.55 -3.28
CA ARG A 768 11.90 -26.12 -3.57
C ARG A 768 12.00 -25.76 -5.05
N HIS A 769 12.84 -26.47 -5.79
CA HIS A 769 13.32 -26.12 -7.12
C HIS A 769 13.09 -27.22 -8.17
N TRP A 770 12.34 -28.27 -7.82
CA TRP A 770 12.18 -29.48 -8.65
C TRP A 770 11.35 -29.24 -9.92
N SER A 771 10.29 -28.43 -9.82
CA SER A 771 9.39 -28.10 -10.93
C SER A 771 9.84 -26.88 -11.76
N GLY A 772 10.97 -26.26 -11.42
CA GLY A 772 11.47 -25.06 -12.08
C GLY A 772 12.29 -24.19 -11.14
N ARG A 773 12.83 -23.06 -11.66
CA ARG A 773 13.84 -22.27 -10.93
C ARG A 773 13.34 -21.69 -9.58
N GLY A 774 12.03 -21.47 -9.42
CA GLY A 774 11.42 -21.12 -8.13
C GLY A 774 11.83 -19.77 -7.53
N GLN A 775 11.62 -19.62 -6.22
CA GLN A 775 12.04 -18.46 -5.42
C GLN A 775 12.54 -18.88 -4.02
N GLY A 776 13.48 -18.09 -3.50
CA GLY A 776 14.10 -18.32 -2.20
C GLY A 776 15.33 -19.22 -2.28
N TYR A 777 16.17 -19.17 -1.25
CA TYR A 777 17.42 -19.92 -1.21
C TYR A 777 17.23 -21.29 -0.57
N GLN A 778 17.98 -22.28 -1.07
CA GLN A 778 18.09 -23.60 -0.45
C GLN A 778 19.41 -23.73 0.29
N ARG A 779 19.38 -24.28 1.50
CA ARG A 779 20.57 -24.55 2.31
C ARG A 779 21.15 -25.93 1.93
N PRO A 780 22.47 -26.14 2.03
CA PRO A 780 23.06 -27.48 2.09
C PRO A 780 22.44 -28.33 3.21
N GLU A 781 22.20 -29.62 2.95
CA GLU A 781 21.56 -30.53 3.92
C GLU A 781 22.58 -31.27 4.81
N GLY A 782 23.79 -31.48 4.30
CA GLY A 782 24.83 -32.28 4.95
C GLY A 782 25.57 -31.60 6.11
N VAL A 783 26.59 -32.30 6.60
CA VAL A 783 27.32 -31.98 7.84
C VAL A 783 28.65 -31.24 7.55
N HIS A 784 29.32 -30.75 8.59
CA HIS A 784 30.62 -30.06 8.48
C HIS A 784 30.63 -28.85 7.51
N LEU A 785 29.48 -28.17 7.36
CA LEU A 785 29.31 -27.03 6.44
C LEU A 785 30.20 -25.84 6.80
N LEU A 786 31.17 -25.56 5.94
CA LEU A 786 32.00 -24.36 5.97
C LEU A 786 31.57 -23.32 4.93
N SER A 787 31.90 -22.06 5.21
CA SER A 787 31.63 -20.92 4.34
C SER A 787 32.85 -20.03 4.21
N PHE A 788 33.11 -19.56 2.98
CA PHE A 788 34.24 -18.71 2.61
C PHE A 788 33.74 -17.32 2.18
N PRO A 789 33.27 -16.47 3.10
CA PRO A 789 32.74 -15.14 2.78
C PRO A 789 33.84 -14.23 2.21
N GLY A 790 33.55 -13.58 1.09
CA GLY A 790 34.47 -12.67 0.41
C GLY A 790 34.05 -12.36 -1.03
N SER A 791 34.89 -11.60 -1.70
CA SER A 791 34.83 -11.30 -3.13
C SER A 791 35.60 -12.36 -3.96
N ALA A 792 36.05 -12.00 -5.17
CA ALA A 792 36.77 -12.91 -6.05
C ALA A 792 38.05 -13.48 -5.43
N SER A 793 38.35 -14.75 -5.73
CA SER A 793 39.54 -15.43 -5.19
C SER A 793 40.85 -15.00 -5.86
N PHE A 794 40.81 -14.31 -7.00
CA PHE A 794 41.98 -13.72 -7.67
C PHE A 794 41.87 -12.19 -7.70
N ALA A 795 43.01 -11.52 -7.52
CA ALA A 795 43.13 -10.07 -7.70
C ALA A 795 44.56 -9.69 -8.13
N THR A 796 44.68 -8.67 -8.97
CA THR A 796 45.93 -7.97 -9.22
C THR A 796 46.08 -6.86 -8.18
N LEU A 797 47.09 -6.95 -7.31
CA LEU A 797 47.31 -5.97 -6.23
C LEU A 797 48.31 -4.89 -6.66
N ALA A 798 47.98 -3.62 -6.41
CA ALA A 798 48.84 -2.48 -6.75
C ALA A 798 50.11 -2.42 -5.90
N ASP A 799 50.01 -2.78 -4.61
CA ASP A 799 51.14 -2.96 -3.69
C ASP A 799 50.77 -3.97 -2.58
N GLU A 800 51.73 -4.27 -1.70
CA GLU A 800 51.60 -5.29 -0.64
C GLU A 800 50.59 -4.93 0.46
N LYS A 801 50.27 -3.65 0.62
CA LYS A 801 49.35 -3.08 1.62
C LYS A 801 47.95 -2.85 1.05
N ALA A 802 47.77 -2.90 -0.27
CA ALA A 802 46.47 -2.74 -0.91
C ALA A 802 45.44 -3.75 -0.35
N PRO A 803 44.26 -3.31 0.14
CA PRO A 803 43.24 -4.20 0.68
C PRO A 803 42.72 -5.15 -0.41
N TRP A 804 42.13 -6.27 -0.02
CA TRP A 804 41.59 -7.21 -1.01
C TRP A 804 40.36 -6.59 -1.71
N PRO A 805 40.29 -6.54 -3.06
CA PRO A 805 39.22 -5.81 -3.75
C PRO A 805 37.84 -6.39 -3.44
N ASN A 806 36.93 -5.56 -2.92
CA ASN A 806 35.59 -5.98 -2.47
C ASN A 806 34.43 -5.51 -3.38
N ALA A 807 34.75 -5.13 -4.62
CA ALA A 807 33.73 -4.85 -5.65
C ALA A 807 33.22 -6.16 -6.28
N PRO A 808 32.02 -6.19 -6.88
CA PRO A 808 31.56 -7.32 -7.68
C PRO A 808 32.58 -7.70 -8.77
N ALA A 809 32.83 -8.99 -8.94
CA ALA A 809 33.87 -9.46 -9.86
C ALA A 809 33.70 -8.96 -11.32
N ARG A 810 32.47 -8.61 -11.74
CA ARG A 810 32.22 -7.95 -13.04
C ARG A 810 32.88 -6.57 -13.18
N GLU A 811 32.93 -5.79 -12.10
CA GLU A 811 33.58 -4.48 -12.08
C GLU A 811 35.11 -4.64 -12.05
N LEU A 812 35.60 -5.67 -11.35
CA LEU A 812 37.01 -6.10 -11.33
C LEU A 812 37.49 -6.76 -12.64
N GLY A 813 36.82 -6.54 -13.79
CA GLY A 813 37.19 -7.14 -15.08
C GLY A 813 36.96 -8.66 -15.22
N ILE A 814 36.68 -9.38 -14.13
CA ILE A 814 36.55 -10.84 -14.09
C ILE A 814 35.27 -11.31 -14.80
N ARG A 815 35.35 -12.38 -15.59
CA ARG A 815 34.21 -12.92 -16.37
C ARG A 815 34.16 -14.44 -16.31
N PHE A 816 33.04 -14.99 -15.83
CA PHE A 816 32.73 -16.42 -16.01
C PHE A 816 32.64 -16.78 -17.50
N LYS A 817 33.10 -17.98 -17.84
CA LYS A 817 33.07 -18.55 -19.20
C LYS A 817 32.33 -19.90 -19.27
N GLY A 818 31.85 -20.41 -18.13
CA GLY A 818 31.11 -21.67 -18.03
C GLY A 818 31.89 -22.72 -17.24
N TYR A 819 31.60 -23.98 -17.51
CA TYR A 819 32.39 -25.11 -17.05
C TYR A 819 32.41 -26.18 -18.13
N LYS A 820 33.47 -26.99 -18.16
CA LYS A 820 33.53 -28.26 -18.90
C LYS A 820 33.39 -29.41 -17.90
N LEU A 821 32.93 -30.57 -18.36
CA LEU A 821 32.88 -31.80 -17.55
C LEU A 821 33.96 -32.77 -18.03
N ASP A 822 34.54 -33.54 -17.12
CA ASP A 822 35.34 -34.72 -17.45
C ASP A 822 34.45 -35.95 -17.73
N GLU A 823 35.07 -37.10 -18.04
CA GLU A 823 34.36 -38.36 -18.31
C GLU A 823 33.61 -38.90 -17.08
N ALA A 824 33.99 -38.47 -15.87
CA ALA A 824 33.30 -38.79 -14.62
C ALA A 824 32.20 -37.77 -14.27
N GLY A 825 31.97 -36.74 -15.10
CA GLY A 825 30.97 -35.69 -14.85
C GLY A 825 31.42 -34.60 -13.86
N ARG A 826 32.69 -34.57 -13.45
CA ARG A 826 33.24 -33.56 -12.54
C ARG A 826 33.48 -32.24 -13.30
N PRO A 827 33.08 -31.07 -12.76
CA PRO A 827 33.22 -29.81 -13.47
C PRO A 827 34.58 -29.13 -13.24
N THR A 828 35.23 -28.73 -14.34
CA THR A 828 36.25 -27.68 -14.33
C THR A 828 35.58 -26.35 -14.62
N PHE A 829 35.60 -25.41 -13.67
CA PHE A 829 35.09 -24.06 -13.86
C PHE A 829 36.05 -23.25 -14.74
N LEU A 830 35.49 -22.45 -15.65
CA LEU A 830 36.23 -21.66 -16.63
C LEU A 830 35.90 -20.18 -16.42
N TYR A 831 36.92 -19.35 -16.20
CA TYR A 831 36.75 -17.89 -16.08
C TYR A 831 37.97 -17.14 -16.64
N ARG A 832 37.86 -15.80 -16.69
CA ARG A 832 38.92 -14.89 -17.08
C ARG A 832 39.10 -13.81 -16.03
N VAL A 833 40.33 -13.50 -15.65
CA VAL A 833 40.76 -12.42 -14.75
C VAL A 833 41.80 -11.60 -15.52
N ASP A 834 41.67 -10.28 -15.65
CA ASP A 834 42.68 -9.40 -16.27
C ASP A 834 43.33 -9.94 -17.57
N GLY A 835 42.51 -10.52 -18.46
CA GLY A 835 42.96 -11.17 -19.70
C GLY A 835 43.29 -12.67 -19.55
N VAL A 836 43.92 -13.06 -18.45
CA VAL A 836 44.30 -14.43 -18.07
C VAL A 836 43.11 -15.39 -18.07
N LYS A 837 43.23 -16.52 -18.77
CA LYS A 837 42.30 -17.65 -18.63
C LYS A 837 42.60 -18.37 -17.32
N VAL A 838 41.56 -18.77 -16.58
CA VAL A 838 41.67 -19.65 -15.42
C VAL A 838 40.77 -20.87 -15.63
N GLU A 839 41.35 -22.05 -15.50
CA GLU A 839 40.64 -23.30 -15.27
C GLU A 839 40.79 -23.69 -13.79
N ASP A 840 39.68 -24.05 -13.14
CA ASP A 840 39.58 -24.32 -11.70
C ASP A 840 38.86 -25.66 -11.54
N THR A 841 39.63 -26.72 -11.29
CA THR A 841 39.19 -28.11 -11.24
C THR A 841 39.12 -28.59 -9.80
N PRO A 842 37.96 -28.52 -9.13
CA PRO A 842 37.70 -29.29 -7.92
C PRO A 842 37.74 -30.79 -8.20
N THR A 843 38.27 -31.55 -7.25
CA THR A 843 38.28 -33.02 -7.23
C THR A 843 38.33 -33.46 -5.77
N PRO A 844 37.40 -34.32 -5.33
CA PRO A 844 37.43 -34.87 -3.98
C PRO A 844 38.61 -35.84 -3.83
N VAL A 845 39.16 -35.93 -2.62
CA VAL A 845 40.18 -36.91 -2.25
C VAL A 845 39.58 -37.79 -1.16
N ALA A 846 39.50 -39.10 -1.40
CA ALA A 846 39.03 -40.04 -0.38
C ALA A 846 40.01 -40.09 0.81
N GLY A 847 39.48 -40.04 2.02
CA GLY A 847 40.22 -40.21 3.28
C GLY A 847 39.70 -41.39 4.10
N ASP A 848 40.43 -41.77 5.15
CA ASP A 848 40.11 -42.95 5.98
C ASP A 848 38.83 -42.80 6.85
N ALA A 849 38.29 -41.58 6.95
CA ALA A 849 37.07 -41.27 7.70
C ALA A 849 36.17 -40.28 6.94
N GLU A 850 36.73 -39.11 6.58
CA GLU A 850 36.04 -38.06 5.84
C GLU A 850 36.93 -37.63 4.64
N PRO A 851 36.35 -37.30 3.48
CA PRO A 851 37.08 -36.87 2.28
C PRO A 851 37.58 -35.42 2.38
N SER A 852 38.67 -35.11 1.68
CA SER A 852 39.14 -33.74 1.43
C SER A 852 38.66 -33.23 0.05
N LEU A 853 38.86 -31.93 -0.23
CA LEU A 853 38.61 -31.35 -1.54
C LEU A 853 39.88 -30.67 -2.07
N ARG A 854 40.46 -31.24 -3.13
CA ARG A 854 41.57 -30.62 -3.86
C ARG A 854 41.02 -29.77 -5.00
N ARG A 855 41.43 -28.51 -5.10
CA ARG A 855 41.21 -27.64 -6.26
C ARG A 855 42.53 -27.38 -6.96
N GLU A 856 42.59 -27.76 -8.23
CA GLU A 856 43.73 -27.49 -9.10
C GLU A 856 43.44 -26.33 -10.03
N PHE A 857 44.39 -25.41 -10.15
CA PHE A 857 44.29 -24.23 -10.99
C PHE A 857 45.28 -24.32 -12.14
N LEU A 858 44.80 -24.10 -13.36
CA LEU A 858 45.63 -23.89 -14.55
C LEU A 858 45.33 -22.49 -15.11
N LEU A 859 46.37 -21.66 -15.21
CA LEU A 859 46.28 -20.30 -15.72
C LEU A 859 47.05 -20.20 -17.04
N GLU A 860 46.49 -19.48 -18.02
CA GLU A 860 47.12 -19.20 -19.31
C GLU A 860 47.02 -17.72 -19.66
N SER A 861 48.12 -17.10 -20.09
CA SER A 861 48.17 -15.70 -20.54
C SER A 861 48.97 -15.53 -21.83
N SER A 862 48.42 -14.77 -22.77
CA SER A 862 49.12 -14.35 -23.99
C SER A 862 49.98 -13.09 -23.80
N GLU A 863 49.90 -12.44 -22.64
CA GLU A 863 50.59 -11.20 -22.31
C GLU A 863 51.34 -11.34 -20.96
N PRO A 864 52.51 -10.72 -20.76
CA PRO A 864 53.25 -10.81 -19.50
C PRO A 864 52.43 -10.30 -18.31
N GLN A 865 52.30 -11.11 -17.26
CA GLN A 865 51.49 -10.80 -16.08
C GLN A 865 52.36 -10.56 -14.84
N ASN A 866 52.09 -9.46 -14.13
CA ASN A 866 52.74 -9.10 -12.87
C ASN A 866 51.67 -8.80 -11.81
N GLY A 867 51.89 -9.20 -10.56
CA GLY A 867 51.04 -8.82 -9.42
C GLY A 867 49.75 -9.64 -9.22
N LEU A 868 49.36 -10.50 -10.17
CA LEU A 868 48.22 -11.41 -10.01
C LEU A 868 48.47 -12.35 -8.81
N THR A 869 47.52 -12.36 -7.89
CA THR A 869 47.58 -13.09 -6.62
C THR A 869 46.28 -13.85 -6.38
N PHE A 870 46.35 -15.01 -5.73
CA PHE A 870 45.20 -15.77 -5.24
C PHE A 870 45.06 -15.67 -3.73
N LEU A 871 43.84 -15.50 -3.21
CA LEU A 871 43.52 -15.52 -1.79
C LEU A 871 43.11 -16.95 -1.37
N ALA A 872 44.04 -17.67 -0.74
CA ALA A 872 43.83 -19.05 -0.30
C ALA A 872 42.95 -19.16 0.95
N ALA A 873 43.12 -18.24 1.91
CA ALA A 873 42.26 -18.12 3.08
C ALA A 873 42.27 -16.71 3.68
N SER A 874 41.20 -16.37 4.40
CA SER A 874 41.07 -15.16 5.21
C SER A 874 40.43 -15.53 6.55
N GLY A 875 41.17 -15.42 7.65
CA GLY A 875 40.78 -15.85 9.00
C GLY A 875 41.00 -14.76 10.06
N LYS A 876 40.49 -14.95 11.28
CA LYS A 876 41.00 -14.25 12.48
C LYS A 876 42.37 -14.82 12.87
N THR A 877 42.52 -16.14 12.82
CA THR A 877 43.81 -16.84 12.96
C THR A 877 44.13 -17.63 11.70
N ILE A 878 45.41 -17.58 11.32
CA ILE A 878 46.03 -18.54 10.40
C ILE A 878 47.37 -18.92 11.06
N THR A 879 47.62 -20.20 11.23
CA THR A 879 48.89 -20.74 11.77
C THR A 879 49.41 -21.84 10.86
N LYS A 880 50.71 -21.83 10.56
CA LYS A 880 51.36 -22.91 9.82
C LYS A 880 51.72 -24.05 10.78
N ALA A 881 51.47 -25.28 10.38
CA ALA A 881 51.85 -26.50 11.08
C ALA A 881 53.13 -27.12 10.48
N ASP A 882 53.77 -28.01 11.25
CA ASP A 882 55.03 -28.65 10.89
C ASP A 882 54.92 -29.60 9.68
N ASP A 883 53.71 -30.10 9.41
CA ASP A 883 53.35 -30.86 8.20
C ASP A 883 53.25 -30.00 6.92
N GLY A 884 53.43 -28.68 7.04
CA GLY A 884 53.33 -27.72 5.95
C GLY A 884 51.93 -27.15 5.69
N THR A 885 50.89 -27.67 6.35
CA THR A 885 49.52 -27.16 6.26
C THR A 885 49.35 -25.84 7.01
N TYR A 886 48.25 -25.13 6.72
CA TYR A 886 47.84 -23.92 7.44
C TYR A 886 46.47 -24.14 8.07
N LEU A 887 46.41 -24.10 9.40
CA LEU A 887 45.16 -24.16 10.18
C LEU A 887 44.54 -22.75 10.22
N VAL A 888 43.26 -22.65 9.84
CA VAL A 888 42.51 -21.39 9.74
C VAL A 888 41.35 -21.39 10.73
N ASP A 889 41.28 -20.38 11.59
CA ASP A 889 40.22 -20.17 12.61
C ASP A 889 39.93 -21.39 13.53
N ASN A 890 40.89 -22.33 13.64
CA ASN A 890 40.72 -23.68 14.21
C ASN A 890 39.56 -24.49 13.60
N ALA A 891 39.11 -24.14 12.39
CA ALA A 891 37.97 -24.73 11.71
C ALA A 891 38.35 -25.66 10.54
N TYR A 892 39.48 -25.39 9.85
CA TYR A 892 39.96 -26.24 8.75
C TYR A 892 41.47 -26.06 8.52
N ARG A 893 42.09 -27.05 7.87
CA ARG A 893 43.44 -26.97 7.31
C ARG A 893 43.36 -26.74 5.80
N ILE A 894 44.35 -26.02 5.28
CA ILE A 894 44.68 -25.99 3.85
C ILE A 894 46.13 -26.35 3.61
N LYS A 895 46.36 -27.15 2.57
CA LYS A 895 47.67 -27.52 2.04
C LYS A 895 47.79 -26.91 0.65
N ILE A 896 48.95 -26.36 0.32
CA ILE A 896 49.19 -25.66 -0.95
C ILE A 896 50.35 -26.32 -1.67
N GLU A 897 50.13 -26.67 -2.93
CA GLU A 897 51.05 -27.45 -3.78
C GLU A 897 51.52 -26.61 -4.97
N ASP A 898 52.78 -26.84 -5.39
CA ASP A 898 53.45 -26.19 -6.53
C ASP A 898 53.49 -24.64 -6.50
N ALA A 899 53.26 -24.03 -5.34
CA ALA A 899 53.18 -22.57 -5.18
C ALA A 899 53.93 -22.02 -3.96
N SER A 900 54.46 -20.79 -4.10
CA SER A 900 54.93 -20.00 -2.96
C SER A 900 53.74 -19.40 -2.19
N THR A 901 53.90 -19.23 -0.88
CA THR A 901 52.83 -18.77 0.02
C THR A 901 53.28 -17.59 0.87
N ARG A 902 52.39 -16.61 1.06
CA ARG A 902 52.64 -15.42 1.87
C ARG A 902 51.49 -15.18 2.83
N MET A 903 51.79 -14.93 4.11
CA MET A 903 50.80 -14.41 5.06
C MET A 903 50.92 -12.89 5.17
N ARG A 904 49.79 -12.20 5.32
CA ARG A 904 49.71 -10.79 5.73
C ARG A 904 48.52 -10.55 6.67
N GLU A 905 48.50 -9.41 7.32
CA GLU A 905 47.31 -8.89 8.00
C GLU A 905 46.71 -7.74 7.17
N SER A 906 45.40 -7.74 6.99
CA SER A 906 44.63 -6.73 6.25
C SER A 906 43.21 -6.71 6.83
N ASP A 907 42.62 -5.52 7.00
CA ASP A 907 41.21 -5.36 7.39
C ASP A 907 40.82 -6.10 8.69
N GLY A 908 41.76 -6.22 9.63
CA GLY A 908 41.58 -6.95 10.90
C GLY A 908 41.57 -8.49 10.77
N ARG A 909 42.00 -9.04 9.63
CA ARG A 909 42.09 -10.47 9.35
C ARG A 909 43.48 -10.88 8.90
N LYS A 910 43.87 -12.12 9.18
CA LYS A 910 45.02 -12.80 8.56
C LYS A 910 44.60 -13.35 7.21
N GLN A 911 45.37 -13.01 6.17
CA GLN A 911 45.19 -13.49 4.80
C GLN A 911 46.37 -14.40 4.43
N LEU A 912 46.07 -15.58 3.89
CA LEU A 912 47.06 -16.43 3.21
C LEU A 912 46.91 -16.24 1.70
N LEU A 913 47.99 -15.79 1.07
CA LEU A 913 48.07 -15.43 -0.34
C LEU A 913 49.01 -16.39 -1.09
N VAL A 914 48.69 -16.64 -2.35
CA VAL A 914 49.54 -17.33 -3.33
C VAL A 914 49.85 -16.36 -4.47
N PRO A 915 51.05 -15.75 -4.50
CA PRO A 915 51.51 -14.96 -5.65
C PRO A 915 51.72 -15.88 -6.86
N ILE A 916 51.10 -15.56 -8.00
CA ILE A 916 51.14 -16.43 -9.17
C ILE A 916 52.53 -16.39 -9.82
N THR A 917 53.19 -17.55 -9.84
CA THR A 917 54.52 -17.73 -10.43
C THR A 917 54.37 -18.34 -11.82
N TRP A 918 54.83 -17.63 -12.85
CA TRP A 918 54.67 -18.01 -14.25
C TRP A 918 55.85 -18.81 -14.78
N ASN A 919 55.57 -19.82 -15.59
CA ASN A 919 56.53 -20.62 -16.35
C ASN A 919 56.14 -20.56 -17.84
N GLY A 920 56.74 -19.60 -18.56
CA GLY A 920 56.30 -19.26 -19.92
C GLY A 920 54.94 -18.57 -19.91
N ASP A 921 54.03 -19.03 -20.76
CA ASP A 921 52.66 -18.52 -20.91
C ASP A 921 51.67 -19.06 -19.85
N LYS A 922 52.13 -19.91 -18.91
CA LYS A 922 51.26 -20.65 -17.98
C LYS A 922 51.70 -20.60 -16.53
N ALA A 923 50.75 -20.82 -15.62
CA ALA A 923 51.01 -21.14 -14.22
C ALA A 923 50.08 -22.27 -13.76
N ARG A 924 50.53 -23.11 -12.83
CA ARG A 924 49.73 -24.18 -12.22
C ARG A 924 50.03 -24.27 -10.73
N PHE A 925 49.02 -24.46 -9.91
CA PHE A 925 49.13 -24.76 -8.48
C PHE A 925 47.89 -25.52 -8.01
N ALA A 926 47.93 -26.09 -6.82
CA ALA A 926 46.75 -26.70 -6.21
C ALA A 926 46.60 -26.35 -4.73
N ILE A 927 45.36 -26.43 -4.24
CA ILE A 927 45.01 -26.22 -2.84
C ILE A 927 44.09 -27.36 -2.41
N GLU A 928 44.48 -28.06 -1.35
CA GLU A 928 43.68 -29.11 -0.72
C GLU A 928 43.07 -28.57 0.58
N TYR A 929 41.74 -28.63 0.67
CA TYR A 929 40.95 -28.23 1.84
C TYR A 929 40.60 -29.48 2.65
N ILE A 930 40.92 -29.48 3.95
CA ILE A 930 40.68 -30.57 4.90
C ILE A 930 39.97 -29.97 6.12
N TRP A 931 38.73 -30.35 6.38
CA TRP A 931 37.84 -29.70 7.36
C TRP A 931 36.96 -30.70 8.11
#